data_AF-A0A5S4F4Y5-F1
#
_entry.id   AF-A0A5S4F4Y5-F1
#
_cell.length_a   1.000
_cell.length_b   1.000
_cell.length_c   1.000
_cell.angle_alpha   90.00
_cell.angle_beta   90.00
_cell.angle_gamma   90.00
#
_symmetry.space_group_name_H-M   'P 1'
#
loop_
_entity.id
_entity.type
_entity.pdbx_description
1 polymer ?
#
loop_
_entity_poly.entity_id
_entity_poly.type
_entity_poly.pdbx_seq_one_letter_code
_entity_poly.pdbx_strand_id
1 'polypeptide(L)'
;MKVLVFPRDDNPYQDLLYGELRGTGVRVHYLGELTSSHTLNLLLLPAELAVRRLAGVRIVHLHWVWKFALPGGARMRRPAQLWFAAVLGIVRLLGLRLVWTAHNVLPHRPVFADDAAARRTLVRQCDLVIAHHSAALDRLAALGAVPSRAAVIPHGPFPAPPLPPPGRSGKPRTFLFFGRIEPYKGVEDLLAAFTALPGGLDVRLVIAGSCPDAALAARLEASAAADDRVDLRLGRVRDEDVAGLFAEGDVVVLPFREITTSGSALLALAHGRPLIVPALPVLAGLPAAALAGYRDGVTGLAAALRAAAGWDAATLALMSEAALEHVNGVGWTEIARATRNGYATVLRDGGERVGERVRSLFRNVLIRGTFLLLANTVLLAAGGFAFFTLAARHYPVEAVGWLTAVTASVNLLSTVAALGLPTTLLRHLVKADDPRRLAAVAVTAVGAIGGVLALLSLLILAPLLPGGPELIRQPGTITLITVLVMVTAVGGTLDAGLVAVRGTAALLAKNLAGTVLKVGALLPLVPLGFTGLVLAYGGGALLACLLGGAALWPRLRRAADRARPIELLRRYLPFSAAGYLATALGMLPSTVVPLEVLAIRGPQAAAYFAIAFQVAAFLNFIPSASAQVLFAEAQRISLRRYLRKAVVGIYGLLVPAAAVIVVGAPYILRVFGEGYSAQAAETLRVLGLASLVGAGNYLVDTILISRDRTGAYVFMNGANAALVLGLVAALLPYGLTAAALGWTIAQGLSLLLGVGVLIANFAAGRSAEVSAADR
;
A
#
# COMPACT_ATOMS: atom_id res chain seq x y z
N MET A 1 12.61 14.63 16.79
CA MET A 1 12.59 14.04 15.42
C MET A 1 11.81 12.73 15.45
N LYS A 2 11.16 12.30 14.36
CA LYS A 2 10.50 10.97 14.27
C LYS A 2 11.16 10.13 13.18
N VAL A 3 11.46 8.87 13.46
CA VAL A 3 12.13 7.93 12.54
C VAL A 3 11.32 6.63 12.48
N LEU A 4 11.06 6.15 11.27
CA LEU A 4 10.53 4.81 11.04
C LEU A 4 11.69 3.85 10.85
N VAL A 5 11.63 2.68 11.46
CA VAL A 5 12.69 1.68 11.40
C VAL A 5 12.14 0.41 10.78
N PHE A 6 12.89 -0.16 9.83
CA PHE A 6 12.52 -1.41 9.21
C PHE A 6 13.75 -2.28 8.89
N PRO A 7 13.66 -3.60 9.04
CA PRO A 7 12.70 -4.32 9.87
C PRO A 7 13.11 -4.25 11.35
N ARG A 8 12.22 -4.65 12.26
CA ARG A 8 12.62 -5.02 13.62
C ARG A 8 13.30 -6.39 13.59
N ASP A 9 14.35 -6.53 14.37
CA ASP A 9 15.13 -7.75 14.55
C ASP A 9 15.51 -7.90 16.02
N ASP A 10 15.76 -9.14 16.45
CA ASP A 10 16.15 -9.45 17.83
C ASP A 10 17.62 -9.13 18.12
N ASN A 11 18.39 -8.67 17.11
CA ASN A 11 19.77 -8.25 17.30
C ASN A 11 19.86 -7.02 18.23
N PRO A 12 20.67 -7.09 19.31
CA PRO A 12 20.78 -6.03 20.30
C PRO A 12 21.31 -4.70 19.73
N TYR A 13 21.92 -4.70 18.54
CA TYR A 13 22.34 -3.47 17.85
C TYR A 13 21.22 -2.43 17.76
N GLN A 14 19.99 -2.84 17.39
CA GLN A 14 18.88 -1.89 17.25
C GLN A 14 18.48 -1.31 18.59
N ASP A 15 18.37 -2.13 19.63
CA ASP A 15 17.94 -1.66 20.95
C ASP A 15 19.00 -0.78 21.61
N LEU A 16 20.29 -1.07 21.44
CA LEU A 16 21.39 -0.22 21.91
C LEU A 16 21.42 1.13 21.18
N LEU A 17 21.35 1.12 19.85
CA LEU A 17 21.33 2.35 19.04
C LEU A 17 20.10 3.21 19.33
N TYR A 18 18.91 2.60 19.32
CA TYR A 18 17.66 3.33 19.48
C TYR A 18 17.35 3.68 20.93
N GLY A 19 17.89 2.94 21.90
CA GLY A 19 17.89 3.31 23.31
C GLY A 19 18.56 4.67 23.52
N GLU A 20 19.80 4.80 23.06
CA GLU A 20 20.54 6.07 23.13
C GLU A 20 19.89 7.18 22.29
N LEU A 21 19.43 6.87 21.08
CA LEU A 21 18.74 7.87 20.23
C LEU A 21 17.46 8.40 20.88
N ARG A 22 16.70 7.57 21.63
CA ARG A 22 15.53 8.03 22.39
C ARG A 22 15.93 9.02 23.48
N GLY A 23 17.05 8.77 24.17
CA GLY A 23 17.65 9.71 25.14
C GLY A 23 17.96 11.08 24.52
N THR A 24 18.30 11.13 23.24
CA THR A 24 18.54 12.39 22.50
C THR A 24 17.26 13.07 21.92
N GLY A 25 16.06 12.58 22.25
CA GLY A 25 14.79 13.13 21.78
C GLY A 25 14.31 12.64 20.41
N VAL A 26 14.83 11.50 19.94
CA VAL A 26 14.35 10.83 18.71
C VAL A 26 13.24 9.85 19.05
N ARG A 27 12.06 10.03 18.44
CA ARG A 27 10.95 9.06 18.54
C ARG A 27 11.07 8.02 17.44
N VAL A 28 11.20 6.76 17.85
CA VAL A 28 11.43 5.61 16.97
C VAL A 28 10.16 4.76 16.89
N HIS A 29 9.74 4.42 15.68
CA HIS A 29 8.62 3.51 15.43
C HIS A 29 9.04 2.41 14.46
N TYR A 30 8.83 1.15 14.83
CA TYR A 30 9.05 0.02 13.94
C TYR A 30 7.89 -0.13 12.94
N LEU A 31 8.23 -0.57 11.72
CA LEU A 31 7.28 -0.85 10.64
C LEU A 31 7.09 -2.34 10.43
N GLY A 32 5.95 -2.73 9.85
CA GLY A 32 5.71 -4.11 9.43
C GLY A 32 5.25 -5.05 10.55
N GLU A 33 4.61 -4.50 11.59
CA GLU A 33 4.08 -5.21 12.75
C GLU A 33 2.54 -5.07 12.88
N LEU A 34 1.82 -4.70 11.80
CA LEU A 34 0.37 -4.46 11.83
C LEU A 34 -0.47 -5.71 12.10
N THR A 35 0.01 -6.87 11.65
CA THR A 35 -0.66 -8.18 11.76
C THR A 35 0.34 -9.26 12.15
N SER A 36 -0.14 -10.46 12.51
CA SER A 36 0.73 -11.62 12.75
C SER A 36 1.38 -12.17 11.47
N SER A 37 0.84 -11.84 10.29
CA SER A 37 1.34 -12.35 9.01
C SER A 37 2.40 -11.43 8.42
N HIS A 38 3.62 -11.95 8.28
CA HIS A 38 4.74 -11.23 7.66
C HIS A 38 4.45 -10.78 6.21
N THR A 39 3.85 -11.65 5.40
CA THR A 39 3.55 -11.35 3.98
C THR A 39 2.53 -10.22 3.88
N LEU A 40 1.46 -10.28 4.67
CA LEU A 40 0.45 -9.23 4.74
C LEU A 40 1.04 -7.89 5.20
N ASN A 41 1.90 -7.89 6.21
CA ASN A 41 2.58 -6.66 6.66
C ASN A 41 3.47 -6.06 5.57
N LEU A 42 4.16 -6.91 4.78
CA LEU A 42 4.96 -6.45 3.65
C LEU A 42 4.11 -5.81 2.55
N LEU A 43 2.94 -6.40 2.26
CA LEU A 43 1.97 -5.87 1.27
C LEU A 43 1.32 -4.57 1.74
N LEU A 44 1.08 -4.42 3.04
CA LEU A 44 0.51 -3.21 3.66
C LEU A 44 1.55 -2.11 3.93
N LEU A 45 2.85 -2.40 3.80
CA LEU A 45 3.94 -1.48 4.10
C LEU A 45 3.80 -0.10 3.39
N PRO A 46 3.38 0.00 2.11
CA PRO A 46 3.09 1.29 1.48
C PRO A 46 2.01 2.11 2.17
N ALA A 47 0.93 1.46 2.59
CA ALA A 47 -0.17 2.12 3.28
C ALA A 47 0.28 2.58 4.68
N GLU A 48 1.02 1.74 5.40
CA GLU A 48 1.61 2.13 6.69
C GLU A 48 2.54 3.35 6.53
N LEU A 49 3.45 3.32 5.55
CA LEU A 49 4.35 4.45 5.25
C LEU A 49 3.58 5.74 4.98
N ALA A 50 2.48 5.67 4.21
CA ALA A 50 1.64 6.83 3.91
C ALA A 50 0.96 7.39 5.18
N VAL A 51 0.37 6.53 6.01
CA VAL A 51 -0.26 6.92 7.28
C VAL A 51 0.76 7.55 8.23
N ARG A 52 1.94 6.94 8.38
CA ARG A 52 3.01 7.47 9.25
C ARG A 52 3.57 8.79 8.71
N ARG A 53 3.64 8.95 7.39
CA ARG A 53 4.01 10.22 6.75
C ARG A 53 3.02 11.33 7.08
N LEU A 54 1.71 11.04 7.07
CA LEU A 54 0.66 11.97 7.49
C LEU A 54 0.77 12.33 8.98
N ALA A 55 1.21 11.40 9.83
CA ALA A 55 1.53 11.64 11.24
C ALA A 55 2.83 12.46 11.47
N GLY A 56 3.44 12.97 10.40
CA GLY A 56 4.58 13.89 10.45
C GLY A 56 5.96 13.23 10.47
N VAL A 57 6.07 11.93 10.19
CA VAL A 57 7.37 11.25 10.10
C VAL A 57 8.07 11.61 8.77
N ARG A 58 9.40 11.73 8.78
CA ARG A 58 10.19 12.16 7.61
C ARG A 58 11.35 11.25 7.25
N ILE A 59 11.76 10.33 8.13
CA ILE A 59 12.90 9.44 7.92
C ILE A 59 12.43 8.00 8.01
N VAL A 60 12.92 7.17 7.09
CA VAL A 60 12.87 5.70 7.13
C VAL A 60 14.32 5.21 7.23
N HIS A 61 14.63 4.48 8.29
CA HIS A 61 15.92 3.84 8.50
C HIS A 61 15.78 2.34 8.23
N LEU A 62 16.37 1.90 7.13
CA LEU A 62 16.44 0.50 6.72
C LEU A 62 17.68 -0.16 7.31
N HIS A 63 17.54 -1.36 7.87
CA HIS A 63 18.67 -2.18 8.33
C HIS A 63 18.91 -3.37 7.41
N TRP A 64 17.92 -4.25 7.29
CA TRP A 64 18.06 -5.52 6.59
C TRP A 64 17.04 -5.69 5.47
N VAL A 65 17.49 -6.26 4.35
CA VAL A 65 16.65 -6.49 3.16
C VAL A 65 16.02 -7.89 3.14
N TRP A 66 16.50 -8.82 3.97
CA TRP A 66 16.02 -10.21 3.95
C TRP A 66 14.54 -10.36 4.35
N LYS A 67 13.99 -9.41 5.13
CA LYS A 67 12.55 -9.33 5.43
C LYS A 67 11.68 -8.95 4.23
N PHE A 68 12.25 -8.73 3.05
CA PHE A 68 11.51 -8.66 1.79
C PHE A 68 11.39 -10.02 1.08
N ALA A 69 11.99 -11.09 1.62
CA ALA A 69 11.81 -12.44 1.09
C ALA A 69 10.35 -12.88 1.23
N LEU A 70 9.78 -13.43 0.15
CA LEU A 70 8.42 -13.96 0.12
C LEU A 70 8.43 -15.49 0.23
N PRO A 71 7.41 -16.09 0.87
CA PRO A 71 7.27 -17.55 0.96
C PRO A 71 7.06 -18.15 -0.44
N GLY A 72 7.80 -19.21 -0.78
CA GLY A 72 7.75 -19.85 -2.12
C GLY A 72 9.10 -20.01 -2.83
N GLY A 73 10.21 -19.74 -2.13
CA GLY A 73 11.56 -20.04 -2.59
C GLY A 73 11.96 -19.25 -3.86
N ALA A 74 12.65 -19.91 -4.79
CA ALA A 74 13.22 -19.27 -5.97
C ALA A 74 12.17 -18.59 -6.87
N ARG A 75 10.95 -19.13 -6.97
CA ARG A 75 9.88 -18.60 -7.81
C ARG A 75 9.43 -17.20 -7.36
N MET A 76 9.54 -16.91 -6.07
CA MET A 76 9.06 -15.65 -5.48
C MET A 76 10.14 -14.56 -5.40
N ARG A 77 11.39 -14.88 -5.77
CA ARG A 77 12.51 -13.93 -5.75
C ARG A 77 12.33 -12.73 -6.71
N ARG A 78 11.78 -12.96 -7.91
CA ARG A 78 11.47 -11.88 -8.88
C ARG A 78 10.33 -10.97 -8.38
N PRO A 79 9.16 -11.50 -7.97
CA PRO A 79 8.11 -10.70 -7.33
C PRO A 79 8.60 -9.90 -6.12
N ALA A 80 9.39 -10.52 -5.24
CA ALA A 80 9.97 -9.85 -4.08
C ALA A 80 10.85 -8.66 -4.48
N GLN A 81 11.67 -8.81 -5.54
CA GLN A 81 12.52 -7.74 -6.07
C GLN A 81 11.72 -6.58 -6.65
N LEU A 82 10.66 -6.88 -7.42
CA LEU A 82 9.76 -5.86 -7.98
C LEU A 82 9.02 -5.11 -6.85
N TRP A 83 8.53 -5.83 -5.86
CA TRP A 83 7.86 -5.24 -4.70
C TRP A 83 8.82 -4.36 -3.87
N PHE A 84 10.03 -4.83 -3.63
CA PHE A 84 11.07 -4.06 -2.95
C PHE A 84 11.35 -2.73 -3.69
N ALA A 85 11.55 -2.78 -5.00
CA ALA A 85 11.74 -1.56 -5.81
C ALA A 85 10.53 -0.63 -5.77
N ALA A 86 9.29 -1.17 -5.77
CA ALA A 86 8.07 -0.39 -5.65
C ALA A 86 7.97 0.32 -4.29
N VAL A 87 8.26 -0.38 -3.19
CA VAL A 87 8.28 0.20 -1.83
C VAL A 87 9.28 1.34 -1.74
N LEU A 88 10.50 1.17 -2.26
CA LEU A 88 11.49 2.25 -2.27
C LEU A 88 11.05 3.44 -3.13
N GLY A 89 10.37 3.18 -4.26
CA GLY A 89 9.72 4.21 -5.07
C GLY A 89 8.66 4.99 -4.28
N ILE A 90 7.84 4.30 -3.48
CA ILE A 90 6.80 4.89 -2.63
C ILE A 90 7.41 5.75 -1.52
N VAL A 91 8.49 5.29 -0.87
CA VAL A 91 9.24 6.11 0.12
C VAL A 91 9.63 7.45 -0.50
N ARG A 92 10.16 7.43 -1.73
CA ARG A 92 10.53 8.65 -2.47
C ARG A 92 9.32 9.51 -2.85
N LEU A 93 8.23 8.89 -3.34
CA LEU A 93 7.00 9.59 -3.71
C LEU A 93 6.32 10.29 -2.51
N LEU A 94 6.39 9.68 -1.33
CA LEU A 94 5.89 10.26 -0.07
C LEU A 94 6.80 11.38 0.49
N GLY A 95 7.94 11.64 -0.16
CA GLY A 95 8.95 12.61 0.29
C GLY A 95 9.61 12.22 1.62
N LEU A 96 9.65 10.92 1.93
CA LEU A 96 10.39 10.37 3.05
C LEU A 96 11.88 10.27 2.67
N ARG A 97 12.74 10.44 3.66
CA ARG A 97 14.19 10.31 3.52
C ARG A 97 14.63 8.92 3.91
N LEU A 98 15.33 8.24 3.01
CA LEU A 98 15.76 6.87 3.20
C LEU A 98 17.21 6.84 3.69
N VAL A 99 17.41 6.33 4.89
CA VAL A 99 18.73 6.02 5.46
C VAL A 99 18.88 4.52 5.49
N TRP A 100 20.03 3.99 5.12
CA TRP A 100 20.30 2.55 5.17
C TRP A 100 21.60 2.27 5.93
N THR A 101 21.56 1.39 6.93
CA THR A 101 22.79 0.85 7.54
C THR A 101 23.20 -0.43 6.83
N ALA A 102 24.36 -0.40 6.19
CA ALA A 102 24.94 -1.49 5.41
C ALA A 102 25.60 -2.54 6.31
N HIS A 103 24.79 -3.30 7.05
CA HIS A 103 25.26 -4.46 7.82
C HIS A 103 25.95 -5.50 6.95
N ASN A 104 25.36 -5.77 5.78
CA ASN A 104 25.91 -6.66 4.76
C ASN A 104 25.83 -6.00 3.38
N VAL A 105 26.93 -6.09 2.62
CA VAL A 105 27.00 -5.61 1.22
C VAL A 105 26.05 -6.43 0.34
N LEU A 106 26.06 -7.75 0.47
CA LEU A 106 25.08 -8.67 -0.14
C LEU A 106 24.52 -9.61 0.94
N PRO A 107 23.27 -10.07 0.81
CA PRO A 107 22.72 -11.01 1.77
C PRO A 107 23.43 -12.38 1.66
N HIS A 108 23.62 -13.07 2.80
CA HIS A 108 24.25 -14.40 2.83
C HIS A 108 23.44 -15.49 2.12
N ARG A 109 22.12 -15.29 1.97
CA ARG A 109 21.23 -16.14 1.18
C ARG A 109 20.50 -15.28 0.16
N PRO A 110 20.28 -15.77 -1.08
CA PRO A 110 19.61 -14.98 -2.11
C PRO A 110 18.18 -14.60 -1.70
N VAL A 111 17.90 -13.31 -1.66
CA VAL A 111 16.57 -12.74 -1.33
C VAL A 111 15.82 -12.43 -2.62
N PHE A 112 16.52 -11.85 -3.58
CA PHE A 112 15.99 -11.41 -4.85
C PHE A 112 16.49 -12.28 -6.00
N ALA A 113 15.95 -12.03 -7.21
CA ALA A 113 16.43 -12.74 -8.40
C ALA A 113 17.82 -12.26 -8.81
N ASP A 114 18.10 -10.98 -8.55
CA ASP A 114 19.42 -10.36 -8.65
C ASP A 114 19.63 -9.41 -7.45
N ASP A 115 20.29 -9.92 -6.41
CA ASP A 115 20.58 -9.16 -5.19
C ASP A 115 21.56 -7.99 -5.44
N ALA A 116 22.44 -8.08 -6.44
CA ALA A 116 23.35 -6.99 -6.80
C ALA A 116 22.58 -5.83 -7.46
N ALA A 117 21.65 -6.12 -8.38
CA ALA A 117 20.78 -5.11 -8.97
C ALA A 117 19.82 -4.49 -7.94
N ALA A 118 19.28 -5.29 -7.02
CA ALA A 118 18.49 -4.78 -5.91
C ALA A 118 19.32 -3.85 -5.01
N ARG A 119 20.59 -4.20 -4.73
CA ARG A 119 21.50 -3.36 -3.94
C ARG A 119 21.82 -2.04 -4.64
N ARG A 120 22.14 -2.07 -5.94
CA ARG A 120 22.32 -0.84 -6.75
C ARG A 120 21.09 0.06 -6.69
N THR A 121 19.90 -0.52 -6.75
CA THR A 121 18.63 0.21 -6.68
C THR A 121 18.43 0.86 -5.30
N LEU A 122 18.67 0.10 -4.23
CA LEU A 122 18.62 0.61 -2.87
C LEU A 122 19.57 1.80 -2.67
N VAL A 123 20.85 1.62 -3.00
CA VAL A 123 21.87 2.67 -2.79
C VAL A 123 21.55 3.93 -3.58
N ARG A 124 21.07 3.81 -4.82
CA ARG A 124 20.62 4.97 -5.62
C ARG A 124 19.43 5.72 -5.04
N GLN A 125 18.59 5.04 -4.26
CA GLN A 125 17.40 5.62 -3.65
C GLN A 125 17.63 6.09 -2.20
N CYS A 126 18.74 5.69 -1.58
CA CYS A 126 19.15 6.17 -0.26
C CYS A 126 19.66 7.62 -0.32
N ASP A 127 19.24 8.41 0.67
CA ASP A 127 19.77 9.74 0.94
C ASP A 127 21.04 9.70 1.80
N LEU A 128 21.24 8.61 2.57
CA LEU A 128 22.44 8.35 3.36
C LEU A 128 22.64 6.84 3.52
N VAL A 129 23.86 6.37 3.27
CA VAL A 129 24.31 5.02 3.61
C VAL A 129 25.25 5.09 4.81
N ILE A 130 24.95 4.35 5.88
CA ILE A 130 25.81 4.20 7.05
C ILE A 130 26.55 2.88 6.91
N ALA A 131 27.88 2.92 6.92
CA ALA A 131 28.74 1.75 6.95
C ALA A 131 29.53 1.72 8.26
N HIS A 132 29.86 0.53 8.75
CA HIS A 132 30.70 0.41 9.95
C HIS A 132 32.19 0.50 9.67
N HIS A 133 32.59 0.38 8.40
CA HIS A 133 33.97 0.51 7.93
C HIS A 133 34.00 0.96 6.47
N SER A 134 35.06 1.65 6.05
CA SER A 134 35.23 2.13 4.65
C SER A 134 35.23 0.99 3.63
N ALA A 135 35.84 -0.16 3.98
CA ALA A 135 35.87 -1.35 3.14
C ALA A 135 34.47 -1.84 2.66
N ALA A 136 33.41 -1.60 3.44
CA ALA A 136 32.05 -1.93 3.00
C ALA A 136 31.57 -1.00 1.87
N LEU A 137 31.98 0.28 1.90
CA LEU A 137 31.71 1.24 0.83
C LEU A 137 32.51 0.91 -0.43
N ASP A 138 33.77 0.48 -0.29
CA ASP A 138 34.60 0.06 -1.43
C ASP A 138 33.98 -1.15 -2.14
N ARG A 139 33.50 -2.14 -1.37
CA ARG A 139 32.77 -3.30 -1.92
C ARG A 139 31.45 -2.91 -2.58
N LEU A 140 30.72 -1.95 -2.02
CA LEU A 140 29.51 -1.41 -2.67
C LEU A 140 29.86 -0.71 -3.99
N ALA A 141 30.95 0.05 -4.03
CA ALA A 141 31.44 0.70 -5.24
C ALA A 141 31.82 -0.33 -6.33
N ALA A 142 32.49 -1.43 -5.95
CA ALA A 142 32.83 -2.53 -6.85
C ALA A 142 31.58 -3.21 -7.48
N LEU A 143 30.43 -3.18 -6.80
CA LEU A 143 29.15 -3.67 -7.33
C LEU A 143 28.41 -2.65 -8.23
N GLY A 144 28.99 -1.47 -8.44
CA GLY A 144 28.36 -0.33 -9.12
C GLY A 144 27.29 0.36 -8.26
N ALA A 145 27.32 0.17 -6.94
CA ALA A 145 26.39 0.74 -5.98
C ALA A 145 27.06 1.86 -5.17
N VAL A 146 27.42 2.96 -5.84
CA VAL A 146 28.08 4.12 -5.21
C VAL A 146 27.04 5.01 -4.53
N PRO A 147 27.09 5.21 -3.20
CA PRO A 147 26.14 6.06 -2.49
C PRO A 147 26.39 7.54 -2.80
N SER A 148 25.30 8.31 -2.94
CA SER A 148 25.39 9.77 -3.08
C SER A 148 25.96 10.45 -1.83
N ARG A 149 25.71 9.84 -0.67
CA ARG A 149 26.25 10.22 0.65
C ARG A 149 26.48 8.98 1.49
N ALA A 150 27.62 8.93 2.15
CA ALA A 150 27.93 7.88 3.10
C ALA A 150 28.48 8.46 4.39
N ALA A 151 28.27 7.75 5.50
CA ALA A 151 28.93 7.99 6.77
C ALA A 151 29.53 6.68 7.26
N VAL A 152 30.79 6.73 7.70
CA VAL A 152 31.41 5.61 8.41
C VAL A 152 31.17 5.83 9.90
N ILE A 153 30.28 5.03 10.48
CA ILE A 153 29.95 5.06 11.90
C ILE A 153 30.29 3.67 12.46
N PRO A 154 31.36 3.55 13.27
CA PRO A 154 31.76 2.26 13.84
C PRO A 154 30.62 1.56 14.56
N HIS A 155 30.69 0.24 14.62
CA HIS A 155 29.74 -0.55 15.40
C HIS A 155 30.07 -0.37 16.89
N GLY A 156 29.06 -0.21 17.74
CA GLY A 156 29.27 -0.06 19.19
C GLY A 156 29.61 -1.39 19.86
N PRO A 157 30.27 -1.38 21.02
CA PRO A 157 30.57 -2.59 21.75
C PRO A 157 29.29 -3.24 22.29
N PHE A 158 29.28 -4.56 22.38
CA PHE A 158 28.21 -5.23 23.11
C PHE A 158 28.45 -5.10 24.62
N PRO A 159 27.39 -4.93 25.42
CA PRO A 159 27.52 -4.96 26.86
C PRO A 159 28.04 -6.34 27.29
N ALA A 160 29.14 -6.35 28.03
CA ALA A 160 29.81 -7.56 28.50
C ALA A 160 30.29 -7.35 29.94
N PRO A 161 30.01 -8.28 30.88
CA PRO A 161 30.60 -8.21 32.21
C PRO A 161 32.13 -8.39 32.12
N PRO A 162 32.89 -7.69 32.98
CA PRO A 162 34.34 -7.81 32.99
C PRO A 162 34.75 -9.23 33.36
N LEU A 163 35.75 -9.75 32.66
CA LEU A 163 36.36 -11.05 32.93
C LEU A 163 37.81 -10.85 33.40
N PRO A 164 38.37 -11.77 34.20
CA PRO A 164 39.80 -11.77 34.47
C PRO A 164 40.59 -12.01 33.18
N PRO A 165 41.85 -11.51 33.11
CA PRO A 165 42.69 -11.66 31.93
C PRO A 165 42.90 -13.14 31.57
N PRO A 166 43.06 -13.46 30.28
CA PRO A 166 43.30 -14.82 29.80
C PRO A 166 44.69 -15.34 30.20
N GLY A 167 44.89 -16.67 30.12
CA GLY A 167 46.19 -17.29 30.37
C GLY A 167 46.43 -17.72 31.82
N ARG A 168 45.42 -18.30 32.48
CA ARG A 168 45.58 -18.85 33.84
C ARG A 168 46.63 -19.96 33.85
N SER A 169 47.55 -19.90 34.81
CA SER A 169 48.59 -20.91 34.99
C SER A 169 48.01 -22.28 35.36
N GLY A 170 48.65 -23.36 34.89
CA GLY A 170 48.28 -24.74 35.22
C GLY A 170 47.03 -25.29 34.52
N LYS A 171 46.58 -24.68 33.41
CA LYS A 171 45.49 -25.18 32.57
C LYS A 171 45.89 -25.19 31.08
N PRO A 172 45.30 -26.08 30.26
CA PRO A 172 45.50 -26.08 28.81
C PRO A 172 45.07 -24.74 28.20
N ARG A 173 45.83 -24.29 27.20
CA ARG A 173 45.47 -23.10 26.41
C ARG A 173 44.17 -23.37 25.68
N THR A 174 43.12 -22.61 26.01
CA THR A 174 41.79 -22.86 25.45
C THR A 174 41.48 -21.88 24.31
N PHE A 175 41.29 -22.41 23.11
CA PHE A 175 40.78 -21.69 21.95
C PHE A 175 39.26 -21.75 21.92
N LEU A 176 38.60 -20.64 21.64
CA LEU A 176 37.14 -20.55 21.61
C LEU A 176 36.63 -20.07 20.25
N PHE A 177 35.66 -20.78 19.68
CA PHE A 177 34.75 -20.25 18.67
C PHE A 177 33.37 -20.05 19.31
N PHE A 178 32.81 -18.84 19.20
CA PHE A 178 31.46 -18.54 19.67
C PHE A 178 30.61 -17.87 18.60
N GLY A 179 29.39 -18.38 18.43
CA GLY A 179 28.32 -17.75 17.65
C GLY A 179 27.59 -18.72 16.73
N ARG A 180 26.65 -18.19 15.94
CA ARG A 180 25.91 -18.98 14.97
C ARG A 180 26.85 -19.55 13.90
N ILE A 181 26.78 -20.87 13.71
CA ILE A 181 27.66 -21.64 12.82
C ILE A 181 27.03 -21.73 11.44
N GLU A 182 27.69 -21.14 10.45
CA GLU A 182 27.27 -21.15 9.05
C GLU A 182 28.52 -21.34 8.14
N PRO A 183 28.37 -21.79 6.89
CA PRO A 183 29.53 -22.15 6.04
C PRO A 183 30.59 -21.06 5.87
N TYR A 184 30.20 -19.79 5.86
CA TYR A 184 31.14 -18.66 5.74
C TYR A 184 31.95 -18.41 7.02
N LYS A 185 31.52 -18.97 8.17
CA LYS A 185 32.18 -18.83 9.46
C LYS A 185 33.43 -19.70 9.60
N GLY A 186 33.64 -20.66 8.67
CA GLY A 186 34.86 -21.45 8.54
C GLY A 186 35.18 -22.40 9.69
N VAL A 187 34.18 -22.86 10.46
CA VAL A 187 34.40 -23.77 11.59
C VAL A 187 35.04 -25.10 11.14
N GLU A 188 34.72 -25.57 9.92
CA GLU A 188 35.37 -26.73 9.29
C GLU A 188 36.89 -26.49 9.12
N ASP A 189 37.28 -25.28 8.72
CA ASP A 189 38.69 -24.91 8.51
C ASP A 189 39.44 -24.84 9.86
N LEU A 190 38.76 -24.39 10.93
CA LEU A 190 39.31 -24.39 12.30
C LEU A 190 39.50 -25.79 12.85
N LEU A 191 38.53 -26.70 12.66
CA LEU A 191 38.70 -28.10 13.07
C LEU A 191 39.86 -28.76 12.33
N ALA A 192 39.96 -28.56 11.01
CA ALA A 192 41.08 -29.07 10.22
C ALA A 192 42.43 -28.50 10.67
N ALA A 193 42.50 -27.20 10.98
CA ALA A 193 43.73 -26.55 11.45
C ALA A 193 44.13 -27.00 12.86
N PHE A 194 43.17 -27.20 13.76
CA PHE A 194 43.41 -27.60 15.13
C PHE A 194 43.83 -29.08 15.24
N THR A 195 43.16 -29.97 14.51
CA THR A 195 43.49 -31.40 14.46
C THR A 195 44.89 -31.66 13.87
N ALA A 196 45.39 -30.77 13.02
CA ALA A 196 46.75 -30.81 12.49
C ALA A 196 47.84 -30.40 13.51
N LEU A 197 47.48 -29.91 14.70
CA LEU A 197 48.45 -29.53 15.74
C LEU A 197 49.07 -30.77 16.41
N PRO A 198 50.39 -30.76 16.73
CA PRO A 198 51.04 -31.86 17.44
C PRO A 198 50.33 -32.24 18.75
N GLY A 199 50.22 -33.54 19.02
CA GLY A 199 49.52 -34.06 20.21
C GLY A 199 50.17 -33.67 21.56
N GLY A 200 51.46 -33.29 21.56
CA GLY A 200 52.17 -32.86 22.77
C GLY A 200 51.91 -31.41 23.21
N LEU A 201 51.05 -30.66 22.51
CA LEU A 201 50.66 -29.31 22.92
C LEU A 201 49.49 -29.37 23.91
N ASP A 202 49.64 -28.69 25.05
CA ASP A 202 48.60 -28.56 26.08
C ASP A 202 47.54 -27.51 25.66
N VAL A 203 46.70 -27.90 24.70
CA VAL A 203 45.68 -27.04 24.08
C VAL A 203 44.31 -27.70 24.09
N ARG A 204 43.26 -26.88 24.15
CA ARG A 204 41.85 -27.30 24.03
C ARG A 204 41.13 -26.39 23.05
N LEU A 205 40.18 -26.92 22.29
CA LEU A 205 39.29 -26.15 21.42
C LEU A 205 37.85 -26.29 21.90
N VAL A 206 37.18 -25.17 22.16
CA VAL A 206 35.74 -25.11 22.46
C VAL A 206 35.04 -24.45 21.28
N ILE A 207 34.05 -25.12 20.69
CA ILE A 207 33.19 -24.57 19.64
C ILE A 207 31.77 -24.55 20.17
N ALA A 208 31.20 -23.36 20.34
CA ALA A 208 29.88 -23.22 20.95
C ALA A 208 28.95 -22.30 20.14
N GLY A 209 27.76 -22.80 19.84
CA GLY A 209 26.71 -22.02 19.18
C GLY A 209 25.77 -22.84 18.31
N SER A 210 24.73 -22.18 17.80
CA SER A 210 23.68 -22.86 17.03
C SER A 210 24.14 -23.14 15.60
N CYS A 211 24.02 -24.38 15.14
CA CYS A 211 24.21 -24.77 13.75
C CYS A 211 22.85 -25.19 13.14
N PRO A 212 22.14 -24.29 12.43
CA PRO A 212 20.83 -24.60 11.86
C PRO A 212 20.88 -25.53 10.63
N ASP A 213 22.08 -25.77 10.07
CA ASP A 213 22.28 -26.69 8.95
C ASP A 213 22.67 -28.07 9.48
N ALA A 214 21.74 -29.02 9.41
CA ALA A 214 21.93 -30.36 9.94
C ALA A 214 23.08 -31.13 9.25
N ALA A 215 23.32 -30.88 7.96
CA ALA A 215 24.39 -31.54 7.23
C ALA A 215 25.76 -30.99 7.65
N LEU A 216 25.84 -29.68 7.92
CA LEU A 216 27.04 -29.07 8.49
C LEU A 216 27.27 -29.57 9.92
N ALA A 217 26.23 -29.60 10.76
CA ALA A 217 26.31 -30.11 12.14
C ALA A 217 26.89 -31.53 12.19
N ALA A 218 26.36 -32.46 11.38
CA ALA A 218 26.84 -33.84 11.34
C ALA A 218 28.32 -33.95 10.92
N ARG A 219 28.79 -33.12 9.97
CA ARG A 219 30.21 -33.09 9.58
C ARG A 219 31.11 -32.54 10.70
N LEU A 220 30.64 -31.54 11.43
CA LEU A 220 31.37 -30.97 12.57
C LEU A 220 31.47 -31.96 13.72
N GLU A 221 30.38 -32.68 14.04
CA GLU A 221 30.37 -33.73 15.06
C GLU A 221 31.34 -34.87 14.71
N ALA A 222 31.32 -35.35 13.47
CA ALA A 222 32.24 -36.39 13.02
C ALA A 222 33.71 -35.95 13.09
N SER A 223 33.99 -34.68 12.74
CA SER A 223 35.35 -34.12 12.78
C SER A 223 35.82 -33.86 14.22
N ALA A 224 34.94 -33.41 15.11
CA ALA A 224 35.25 -33.18 16.51
C ALA A 224 35.51 -34.48 17.28
N ALA A 225 34.79 -35.56 16.96
CA ALA A 225 34.98 -36.88 17.58
C ALA A 225 36.35 -37.52 17.27
N ALA A 226 37.11 -36.98 16.32
CA ALA A 226 38.44 -37.48 15.95
C ALA A 226 39.57 -36.95 16.86
N ASP A 227 39.31 -35.97 17.73
CA ASP A 227 40.32 -35.36 18.60
C ASP A 227 39.72 -35.00 19.96
N ASP A 228 40.12 -35.71 21.03
CA ASP A 228 39.61 -35.54 22.40
C ASP A 228 39.84 -34.14 22.99
N ARG A 229 40.70 -33.33 22.36
CA ARG A 229 40.93 -31.92 22.76
C ARG A 229 39.83 -30.98 22.28
N VAL A 230 38.88 -31.45 21.48
CA VAL A 230 37.77 -30.66 20.91
C VAL A 230 36.48 -30.87 21.69
N ASP A 231 35.93 -29.77 22.20
CA ASP A 231 34.64 -29.70 22.87
C ASP A 231 33.63 -28.97 21.97
N LEU A 232 32.76 -29.73 21.32
CA LEU A 232 31.74 -29.23 20.41
C LEU A 232 30.38 -29.13 21.12
N ARG A 233 29.95 -27.89 21.38
CA ARG A 233 28.69 -27.56 22.05
C ARG A 233 27.69 -26.95 21.06
N LEU A 234 27.02 -27.81 20.30
CA LEU A 234 25.98 -27.37 19.35
C LEU A 234 24.68 -27.03 20.07
N GLY A 235 24.22 -25.78 19.92
CA GLY A 235 22.99 -25.32 20.54
C GLY A 235 22.96 -23.81 20.75
N ARG A 236 21.78 -23.29 21.08
CA ARG A 236 21.67 -21.88 21.47
C ARG A 236 22.21 -21.72 22.90
N VAL A 237 23.31 -20.99 23.05
CA VAL A 237 23.82 -20.55 24.35
C VAL A 237 22.90 -19.44 24.87
N ARG A 238 22.47 -19.54 26.12
CA ARG A 238 21.62 -18.50 26.75
C ARG A 238 22.50 -17.30 27.09
N ASP A 239 21.94 -16.09 27.00
CA ASP A 239 22.70 -14.85 27.18
C ASP A 239 23.43 -14.79 28.55
N GLU A 240 22.85 -15.37 29.60
CA GLU A 240 23.45 -15.49 30.94
C GLU A 240 24.69 -16.39 30.99
N ASP A 241 24.78 -17.38 30.09
CA ASP A 241 25.88 -18.35 30.05
C ASP A 241 27.04 -17.88 29.15
N VAL A 242 26.83 -16.85 28.32
CA VAL A 242 27.80 -16.33 27.35
C VAL A 242 29.09 -15.87 28.04
N ALA A 243 28.97 -15.12 29.14
CA ALA A 243 30.14 -14.62 29.87
C ALA A 243 30.98 -15.77 30.47
N GLY A 244 30.33 -16.81 30.98
CA GLY A 244 30.99 -18.02 31.48
C GLY A 244 31.78 -18.73 30.38
N LEU A 245 31.19 -18.85 29.19
CA LEU A 245 31.85 -19.44 28.04
C LEU A 245 33.08 -18.64 27.58
N PHE A 246 32.98 -17.31 27.48
CA PHE A 246 34.15 -16.47 27.18
C PHE A 246 35.20 -16.53 28.29
N ALA A 247 34.81 -16.79 29.55
CA ALA A 247 35.75 -16.97 30.66
C ALA A 247 36.60 -18.24 30.53
N GLU A 248 36.05 -19.28 29.87
CA GLU A 248 36.77 -20.53 29.56
C GLU A 248 37.82 -20.36 28.45
N GLY A 249 37.60 -19.48 27.47
CA GLY A 249 38.47 -19.35 26.29
C GLY A 249 39.56 -18.29 26.44
N ASP A 250 40.83 -18.67 26.40
CA ASP A 250 41.96 -17.72 26.45
C ASP A 250 42.11 -16.90 25.16
N VAL A 251 41.85 -17.52 24.00
CA VAL A 251 41.97 -16.89 22.69
C VAL A 251 40.76 -17.26 21.85
N VAL A 252 40.12 -16.27 21.22
CA VAL A 252 38.95 -16.48 20.38
C VAL A 252 39.36 -16.57 18.92
N VAL A 253 38.92 -17.63 18.23
CA VAL A 253 39.29 -17.93 16.85
C VAL A 253 38.09 -17.76 15.94
N LEU A 254 38.23 -16.90 14.92
CA LEU A 254 37.14 -16.52 14.02
C LEU A 254 37.59 -16.70 12.55
N PRO A 255 37.53 -17.93 12.02
CA PRO A 255 38.11 -18.29 10.72
C PRO A 255 37.20 -17.92 9.53
N PHE A 256 36.82 -16.64 9.42
CA PHE A 256 35.87 -16.22 8.41
C PHE A 256 36.37 -16.41 6.97
N ARG A 257 35.58 -17.04 6.10
CA ARG A 257 35.84 -17.09 4.66
C ARG A 257 35.51 -15.76 3.98
N GLU A 258 34.40 -15.14 4.38
CA GLU A 258 33.98 -13.80 3.93
C GLU A 258 33.20 -13.08 5.05
N ILE A 259 33.37 -11.76 5.21
CA ILE A 259 32.61 -10.98 6.20
C ILE A 259 32.47 -9.50 5.82
N THR A 260 31.49 -8.82 6.41
CA THR A 260 31.20 -7.37 6.24
C THR A 260 31.24 -6.62 7.57
N THR A 261 30.74 -7.24 8.63
CA THR A 261 30.92 -6.86 10.04
C THR A 261 30.84 -8.11 10.92
N SER A 262 31.54 -8.12 12.05
CA SER A 262 31.59 -9.29 12.93
C SER A 262 31.14 -8.96 14.34
N GLY A 263 29.88 -9.27 14.67
CA GLY A 263 29.39 -9.12 16.03
C GLY A 263 30.14 -10.02 17.03
N SER A 264 30.55 -11.23 16.62
CA SER A 264 31.30 -12.16 17.47
C SER A 264 32.73 -11.67 17.77
N ALA A 265 33.36 -10.92 16.86
CA ALA A 265 34.65 -10.30 17.14
C ALA A 265 34.53 -9.17 18.16
N LEU A 266 33.53 -8.29 18.01
CA LEU A 266 33.31 -7.19 18.95
C LEU A 266 32.91 -7.69 20.33
N LEU A 267 32.11 -8.75 20.42
CA LEU A 267 31.75 -9.37 21.69
C LEU A 267 32.96 -10.00 22.40
N ALA A 268 33.85 -10.66 21.64
CA ALA A 268 35.09 -11.21 22.19
C ALA A 268 36.01 -10.11 22.74
N LEU A 269 36.17 -9.00 22.00
CA LEU A 269 36.95 -7.86 22.47
C LEU A 269 36.31 -7.22 23.72
N ALA A 270 34.98 -7.15 23.79
CA ALA A 270 34.26 -6.63 24.96
C ALA A 270 34.48 -7.49 26.22
N HIS A 271 34.78 -8.78 26.05
CA HIS A 271 35.22 -9.69 27.10
C HIS A 271 36.73 -9.72 27.34
N GLY A 272 37.50 -8.83 26.68
CA GLY A 272 38.96 -8.77 26.76
C GLY A 272 39.66 -9.98 26.14
N ARG A 273 39.04 -10.69 25.19
CA ARG A 273 39.64 -11.89 24.59
C ARG A 273 40.43 -11.57 23.32
N PRO A 274 41.73 -11.93 23.26
CA PRO A 274 42.54 -11.89 22.05
C PRO A 274 41.90 -12.65 20.89
N LEU A 275 42.14 -12.19 19.67
CA LEU A 275 41.53 -12.73 18.45
C LEU A 275 42.56 -13.39 17.52
N ILE A 276 42.22 -14.56 16.97
CA ILE A 276 42.86 -15.09 15.76
C ILE A 276 41.86 -14.96 14.60
N VAL A 277 42.25 -14.19 13.58
CA VAL A 277 41.39 -13.84 12.44
C VAL A 277 42.15 -13.91 11.12
N PRO A 278 41.47 -14.17 9.99
CA PRO A 278 42.10 -14.09 8.68
C PRO A 278 42.46 -12.64 8.36
N ALA A 279 43.55 -12.42 7.61
CA ALA A 279 44.02 -11.10 7.19
C ALA A 279 43.13 -10.48 6.08
N LEU A 280 41.85 -10.27 6.38
CA LEU A 280 40.86 -9.67 5.48
C LEU A 280 40.79 -8.14 5.68
N PRO A 281 40.69 -7.34 4.60
CA PRO A 281 40.65 -5.88 4.70
C PRO A 281 39.55 -5.32 5.61
N VAL A 282 38.43 -6.02 5.73
CA VAL A 282 37.29 -5.63 6.58
C VAL A 282 37.57 -5.76 8.09
N LEU A 283 38.56 -6.57 8.47
CA LEU A 283 38.97 -6.76 9.86
C LEU A 283 40.13 -5.84 10.26
N ALA A 284 40.68 -5.05 9.32
CA ALA A 284 41.76 -4.11 9.59
C ALA A 284 41.36 -2.98 10.56
N GLY A 285 40.06 -2.75 10.76
CA GLY A 285 39.55 -1.79 11.75
C GLY A 285 39.54 -2.30 13.20
N LEU A 286 39.87 -3.57 13.43
CA LEU A 286 40.05 -4.13 14.76
C LEU A 286 41.44 -3.77 15.33
N PRO A 287 41.62 -3.72 16.66
CA PRO A 287 42.87 -3.26 17.27
C PRO A 287 44.00 -4.26 17.04
N ALA A 288 44.98 -3.90 16.19
CA ALA A 288 46.09 -4.78 15.80
C ALA A 288 46.84 -5.41 17.00
N ALA A 289 46.93 -4.68 18.12
CA ALA A 289 47.55 -5.16 19.35
C ALA A 289 46.79 -6.28 20.07
N ALA A 290 45.51 -6.50 19.76
CA ALA A 290 44.69 -7.57 20.36
C ALA A 290 44.44 -8.75 19.41
N LEU A 291 45.10 -8.79 18.24
CA LEU A 291 44.80 -9.76 17.20
C LEU A 291 46.03 -10.34 16.50
N ALA A 292 45.93 -11.62 16.19
CA ALA A 292 46.85 -12.33 15.31
C ALA A 292 46.16 -12.63 13.98
N GLY A 293 46.66 -11.99 12.92
CA GLY A 293 46.20 -12.21 11.55
C GLY A 293 46.87 -13.43 10.92
N TYR A 294 46.12 -14.26 10.18
CA TYR A 294 46.68 -15.36 9.39
C TYR A 294 46.35 -15.25 7.89
N ARG A 295 47.17 -15.90 7.06
CA ARG A 295 47.01 -16.04 5.60
C ARG A 295 46.99 -17.54 5.23
N ASP A 296 46.82 -17.88 3.95
CA ASP A 296 46.97 -19.26 3.45
C ASP A 296 46.03 -20.29 4.09
N GLY A 297 44.78 -19.90 4.37
CA GLY A 297 43.71 -20.81 4.79
C GLY A 297 44.05 -21.65 6.02
N VAL A 298 43.78 -22.95 5.95
CA VAL A 298 43.96 -23.93 7.04
C VAL A 298 45.42 -23.97 7.54
N THR A 299 46.40 -23.92 6.64
CA THR A 299 47.82 -24.03 7.01
C THR A 299 48.30 -22.83 7.83
N GLY A 300 47.94 -21.60 7.44
CA GLY A 300 48.31 -20.43 8.23
C GLY A 300 47.47 -20.29 9.50
N LEU A 301 46.22 -20.76 9.51
CA LEU A 301 45.44 -20.87 10.74
C LEU A 301 46.11 -21.83 11.74
N ALA A 302 46.59 -22.99 11.28
CA ALA A 302 47.32 -23.95 12.13
C ALA A 302 48.63 -23.34 12.67
N ALA A 303 49.36 -22.58 11.85
CA ALA A 303 50.55 -21.86 12.30
C ALA A 303 50.23 -20.80 13.37
N ALA A 304 49.13 -20.05 13.20
CA ALA A 304 48.68 -19.06 14.17
C ALA A 304 48.23 -19.70 15.49
N LEU A 305 47.49 -20.82 15.43
CA LEU A 305 47.11 -21.61 16.61
C LEU A 305 48.35 -22.14 17.34
N ARG A 306 49.34 -22.66 16.61
CA ARG A 306 50.59 -23.15 17.18
C ARG A 306 51.39 -22.04 17.87
N ALA A 307 51.49 -20.87 17.26
CA ALA A 307 52.14 -19.71 17.89
C ALA A 307 51.39 -19.28 19.15
N ALA A 308 50.05 -19.21 19.08
CA ALA A 308 49.21 -18.82 20.20
C ALA A 308 49.16 -19.86 21.33
N ALA A 309 49.52 -21.11 21.08
CA ALA A 309 49.73 -22.11 22.13
C ALA A 309 50.91 -21.73 23.05
N GLY A 310 51.92 -21.04 22.52
CA GLY A 310 53.13 -20.64 23.25
C GLY A 310 53.13 -19.23 23.84
N TRP A 311 52.09 -18.42 23.65
CA TRP A 311 52.05 -17.07 24.23
C TRP A 311 52.00 -17.13 25.75
N ASP A 312 52.82 -16.33 26.42
CA ASP A 312 52.82 -16.23 27.89
C ASP A 312 51.65 -15.39 28.43
N ALA A 313 51.47 -15.41 29.75
CA ALA A 313 50.39 -14.67 30.41
C ALA A 313 50.54 -13.15 30.26
N ALA A 314 51.78 -12.64 30.15
CA ALA A 314 52.04 -11.21 29.95
C ALA A 314 51.57 -10.74 28.57
N THR A 315 51.88 -11.51 27.52
CA THR A 315 51.42 -11.24 26.15
C THR A 315 49.89 -11.25 26.09
N LEU A 316 49.26 -12.26 26.67
CA LEU A 316 47.80 -12.37 26.71
C LEU A 316 47.13 -11.22 27.49
N ALA A 317 47.74 -10.78 28.60
CA ALA A 317 47.25 -9.64 29.37
C ALA A 317 47.33 -8.33 28.57
N LEU A 318 48.44 -8.09 27.86
CA LEU A 318 48.59 -6.91 26.98
C LEU A 318 47.57 -6.91 25.84
N MET A 319 47.36 -8.07 25.20
CA MET A 319 46.34 -8.20 24.15
C MET A 319 44.92 -7.98 24.70
N SER A 320 44.65 -8.48 25.92
CA SER A 320 43.37 -8.27 26.63
C SER A 320 43.14 -6.79 26.96
N GLU A 321 44.17 -6.09 27.43
CA GLU A 321 44.09 -4.66 27.73
C GLU A 321 43.80 -3.85 26.46
N ALA A 322 44.51 -4.12 25.37
CA ALA A 322 44.26 -3.49 24.08
C ALA A 322 42.85 -3.76 23.54
N ALA A 323 42.30 -4.96 23.78
CA ALA A 323 40.93 -5.30 23.41
C ALA A 323 39.90 -4.45 24.16
N LEU A 324 40.07 -4.31 25.48
CA LEU A 324 39.19 -3.53 26.35
C LEU A 324 39.31 -2.03 26.07
N GLU A 325 40.52 -1.52 25.85
CA GLU A 325 40.75 -0.11 25.48
C GLU A 325 40.02 0.25 24.19
N HIS A 326 40.10 -0.59 23.16
CA HIS A 326 39.38 -0.39 21.89
C HIS A 326 37.86 -0.32 22.09
N VAL A 327 37.30 -1.21 22.92
CA VAL A 327 35.86 -1.26 23.22
C VAL A 327 35.41 -0.05 24.03
N ASN A 328 36.19 0.37 25.03
CA ASN A 328 35.87 1.54 25.86
C ASN A 328 36.00 2.86 25.08
N GLY A 329 36.80 2.91 24.02
CA GLY A 329 36.97 4.08 23.17
C GLY A 329 35.77 4.43 22.27
N VAL A 330 34.80 3.53 22.10
CA VAL A 330 33.65 3.73 21.18
C VAL A 330 32.32 3.55 21.94
N GLY A 331 31.75 4.65 22.42
CA GLY A 331 30.47 4.64 23.12
C GLY A 331 29.24 4.62 22.20
N TRP A 332 28.16 3.98 22.66
CA TRP A 332 26.84 4.04 21.99
C TRP A 332 26.29 5.48 21.92
N THR A 333 26.65 6.32 22.89
CA THR A 333 26.29 7.74 22.93
C THR A 333 26.86 8.50 21.72
N GLU A 334 28.14 8.29 21.40
CA GLU A 334 28.82 8.88 20.23
C GLU A 334 28.20 8.37 18.93
N ILE A 335 27.93 7.07 18.85
CA ILE A 335 27.31 6.43 17.68
C ILE A 335 25.89 6.97 17.44
N ALA A 336 25.09 7.11 18.50
CA ALA A 336 23.76 7.69 18.43
C ALA A 336 23.82 9.16 18.00
N ARG A 337 24.78 9.94 18.54
CA ARG A 337 25.01 11.33 18.15
C ARG A 337 25.40 11.45 16.67
N ALA A 338 26.32 10.62 16.19
CA ALA A 338 26.73 10.57 14.79
C ALA A 338 25.55 10.18 13.87
N THR A 339 24.76 9.18 14.26
CA THR A 339 23.58 8.73 13.52
C THR A 339 22.51 9.83 13.47
N ARG A 340 22.26 10.51 14.60
CA ARG A 340 21.35 11.67 14.67
C ARG A 340 21.82 12.82 13.80
N ASN A 341 23.12 13.09 13.75
CA ASN A 341 23.69 14.11 12.86
C ASN A 341 23.47 13.72 11.40
N GLY A 342 23.67 12.45 11.03
CA GLY A 342 23.33 11.93 9.71
C GLY A 342 21.86 12.18 9.34
N TYR A 343 20.93 11.88 10.25
CA TYR A 343 19.51 12.20 10.08
C TYR A 343 19.25 13.70 9.86
N ALA A 344 19.87 14.56 10.67
CA ALA A 344 19.70 16.01 10.58
C ALA A 344 20.22 16.56 9.24
N THR A 345 21.39 16.09 8.78
CA THR A 345 21.99 16.48 7.50
C THR A 345 21.08 16.14 6.33
N VAL A 346 20.53 14.93 6.31
CA VAL A 346 19.59 14.50 5.26
C VAL A 346 18.29 15.32 5.28
N LEU A 347 17.82 15.73 6.45
CA LEU A 347 16.65 16.60 6.58
C LEU A 347 16.89 18.05 6.17
N ARG A 348 18.11 18.58 6.37
CA ARG A 348 18.53 19.95 6.01
C ARG A 348 18.66 20.11 4.50
N ASP A 349 19.51 19.31 3.86
CA ASP A 349 19.79 19.44 2.41
C ASP A 349 18.63 18.95 1.54
N GLY A 350 17.76 18.13 2.12
CA GLY A 350 16.53 17.69 1.51
C GLY A 350 15.36 18.67 1.61
N GLY A 351 15.48 19.73 2.41
CA GLY A 351 14.41 20.68 2.71
C GLY A 351 14.01 21.57 1.55
N GLU A 352 14.96 21.90 0.67
CA GLU A 352 14.77 22.85 -0.42
C GLU A 352 14.29 22.15 -1.71
N ARG A 353 15.07 21.24 -2.31
CA ARG A 353 14.76 20.71 -3.67
C ARG A 353 13.52 19.82 -3.80
N VAL A 354 13.20 19.01 -2.77
CA VAL A 354 12.02 18.11 -2.79
C VAL A 354 10.88 18.70 -1.97
N GLY A 355 11.21 19.39 -0.88
CA GLY A 355 10.25 20.16 -0.12
C GLY A 355 9.59 21.23 -0.98
N GLU A 356 10.32 21.91 -1.87
CA GLU A 356 9.73 22.85 -2.84
C GLU A 356 9.14 22.18 -4.08
N ARG A 357 9.59 21.01 -4.54
CA ARG A 357 8.89 20.29 -5.63
C ARG A 357 7.60 19.63 -5.19
N VAL A 358 7.57 19.02 -4.02
CA VAL A 358 6.37 18.43 -3.41
C VAL A 358 5.49 19.55 -2.86
N ARG A 359 6.05 20.58 -2.19
CA ARG A 359 5.23 21.77 -1.90
C ARG A 359 4.82 22.47 -3.18
N SER A 360 5.56 22.56 -4.27
CA SER A 360 5.05 23.20 -5.51
C SER A 360 3.98 22.34 -6.18
N LEU A 361 4.10 21.01 -6.15
CA LEU A 361 3.05 20.10 -6.57
C LEU A 361 1.80 20.21 -5.68
N PHE A 362 1.92 20.28 -4.34
CA PHE A 362 0.77 20.43 -3.42
C PHE A 362 0.28 21.88 -3.24
N ARG A 363 1.10 22.89 -3.58
CA ARG A 363 0.78 24.33 -3.58
C ARG A 363 0.12 24.73 -4.88
N ASN A 364 0.32 23.95 -5.94
CA ASN A 364 -0.59 23.95 -7.08
C ASN A 364 -1.97 23.51 -6.59
N VAL A 365 -2.83 24.52 -6.37
CA VAL A 365 -4.22 24.37 -5.92
C VAL A 365 -4.96 23.33 -6.77
N LEU A 366 -4.59 23.20 -8.05
CA LEU A 366 -5.13 22.23 -8.99
C LEU A 366 -4.80 20.77 -8.63
N ILE A 367 -3.54 20.48 -8.28
CA ILE A 367 -3.06 19.10 -7.99
C ILE A 367 -3.54 18.66 -6.61
N ARG A 368 -3.52 19.55 -5.61
CA ARG A 368 -4.09 19.28 -4.28
C ARG A 368 -5.59 19.00 -4.37
N GLY A 369 -6.32 19.78 -5.17
CA GLY A 369 -7.74 19.55 -5.42
C GLY A 369 -8.00 18.19 -6.07
N THR A 370 -7.23 17.82 -7.09
CA THR A 370 -7.33 16.54 -7.80
C THR A 370 -7.02 15.36 -6.90
N PHE A 371 -5.95 15.43 -6.11
CA PHE A 371 -5.60 14.37 -5.15
C PHE A 371 -6.68 14.17 -4.09
N LEU A 372 -7.22 15.26 -3.53
CA LEU A 372 -8.28 15.17 -2.53
C LEU A 372 -9.59 14.60 -3.11
N LEU A 373 -9.89 14.88 -4.37
CA LEU A 373 -11.03 14.31 -5.08
C LEU A 373 -10.85 12.80 -5.31
N LEU A 374 -9.66 12.37 -5.72
CA LEU A 374 -9.31 10.95 -5.84
C LEU A 374 -9.39 10.24 -4.48
N ALA A 375 -8.83 10.85 -3.44
CA ALA A 375 -8.90 10.33 -2.08
C ALA A 375 -10.36 10.20 -1.60
N ASN A 376 -11.22 11.17 -1.92
CA ASN A 376 -12.65 11.10 -1.62
C ASN A 376 -13.33 9.93 -2.36
N THR A 377 -12.98 9.70 -3.62
CA THR A 377 -13.52 8.58 -4.41
C THR A 377 -13.11 7.24 -3.81
N VAL A 378 -11.83 7.07 -3.46
CA VAL A 378 -11.32 5.86 -2.79
C VAL A 378 -11.99 5.66 -1.43
N LEU A 379 -12.15 6.72 -0.65
CA LEU A 379 -12.83 6.68 0.65
C LEU A 379 -14.27 6.19 0.52
N LEU A 380 -15.05 6.73 -0.42
CA LEU A 380 -16.43 6.32 -0.64
C LEU A 380 -16.52 4.85 -1.10
N ALA A 381 -15.63 4.43 -1.98
CA ALA A 381 -15.57 3.04 -2.45
C ALA A 381 -15.19 2.06 -1.33
N ALA A 382 -14.15 2.37 -0.55
CA ALA A 382 -13.71 1.57 0.58
C ALA A 382 -14.76 1.54 1.70
N GLY A 383 -15.40 2.67 1.99
CA GLY A 383 -16.48 2.79 2.94
C GLY A 383 -17.72 1.99 2.54
N GLY A 384 -18.09 2.02 1.26
CA GLY A 384 -19.15 1.19 0.69
C GLY A 384 -18.83 -0.30 0.81
N PHE A 385 -17.62 -0.71 0.41
CA PHE A 385 -17.15 -2.09 0.53
C PHE A 385 -17.20 -2.59 1.98
N ALA A 386 -16.68 -1.81 2.94
CA ALA A 386 -16.70 -2.15 4.36
C ALA A 386 -18.15 -2.28 4.89
N PHE A 387 -19.02 -1.33 4.53
CA PHE A 387 -20.43 -1.37 4.90
C PHE A 387 -21.13 -2.64 4.40
N PHE A 388 -21.02 -2.94 3.09
CA PHE A 388 -21.68 -4.11 2.52
C PHE A 388 -21.07 -5.43 2.97
N THR A 389 -19.77 -5.46 3.27
CA THR A 389 -19.13 -6.65 3.88
C THR A 389 -19.70 -6.94 5.27
N LEU A 390 -19.81 -5.91 6.12
CA LEU A 390 -20.39 -6.07 7.45
C LEU A 390 -21.88 -6.40 7.38
N ALA A 391 -22.62 -5.73 6.50
CA ALA A 391 -24.04 -6.02 6.28
C ALA A 391 -24.24 -7.49 5.86
N ALA A 392 -23.47 -7.97 4.88
CA ALA A 392 -23.55 -9.34 4.39
C ALA A 392 -23.25 -10.42 5.45
N ARG A 393 -22.40 -10.10 6.44
CA ARG A 393 -22.02 -11.03 7.52
C ARG A 393 -22.97 -11.04 8.71
N HIS A 394 -23.61 -9.91 9.00
CA HIS A 394 -24.34 -9.71 10.25
C HIS A 394 -25.85 -9.53 10.07
N TYR A 395 -26.32 -9.30 8.84
CA TYR A 395 -27.74 -9.16 8.54
C TYR A 395 -28.24 -10.29 7.62
N PRO A 396 -29.55 -10.58 7.64
CA PRO A 396 -30.16 -11.51 6.69
C PRO A 396 -29.90 -11.10 5.24
N VAL A 397 -29.68 -12.08 4.37
CA VAL A 397 -29.34 -11.86 2.95
C VAL A 397 -30.47 -11.09 2.25
N GLU A 398 -31.72 -11.37 2.59
CA GLU A 398 -32.91 -10.68 2.08
C GLU A 398 -32.89 -9.19 2.42
N ALA A 399 -32.49 -8.84 3.64
CA ALA A 399 -32.43 -7.47 4.10
C ALA A 399 -31.35 -6.67 3.34
N VAL A 400 -30.22 -7.32 3.03
CA VAL A 400 -29.16 -6.74 2.18
C VAL A 400 -29.65 -6.54 0.74
N GLY A 401 -30.46 -7.47 0.22
CA GLY A 401 -31.10 -7.37 -1.08
C GLY A 401 -32.07 -6.20 -1.18
N TRP A 402 -32.99 -6.08 -0.22
CA TRP A 402 -33.91 -4.94 -0.11
C TRP A 402 -33.16 -3.62 0.03
N LEU A 403 -32.11 -3.57 0.85
CA LEU A 403 -31.30 -2.36 0.98
C LEU A 403 -30.65 -1.98 -0.35
N THR A 404 -30.14 -2.95 -1.10
CA THR A 404 -29.56 -2.68 -2.43
C THR A 404 -30.61 -2.03 -3.33
N ALA A 405 -31.81 -2.58 -3.39
CA ALA A 405 -32.89 -2.01 -4.19
C ALA A 405 -33.29 -0.60 -3.72
N VAL A 406 -33.35 -0.36 -2.41
CA VAL A 406 -33.60 0.98 -1.86
C VAL A 406 -32.48 1.94 -2.30
N THR A 407 -31.21 1.56 -2.16
CA THR A 407 -30.09 2.43 -2.57
C THR A 407 -30.05 2.70 -4.06
N ALA A 408 -30.38 1.70 -4.89
CA ALA A 408 -30.48 1.84 -6.34
C ALA A 408 -31.62 2.78 -6.74
N SER A 409 -32.80 2.62 -6.11
CA SER A 409 -33.97 3.51 -6.28
C SER A 409 -33.66 4.94 -5.84
N VAL A 410 -33.00 5.10 -4.68
CA VAL A 410 -32.59 6.40 -4.15
C VAL A 410 -31.63 7.09 -5.13
N ASN A 411 -30.64 6.37 -5.65
CA ASN A 411 -29.69 6.93 -6.62
C ASN A 411 -30.38 7.36 -7.91
N LEU A 412 -31.31 6.56 -8.43
CA LEU A 412 -32.10 6.90 -9.62
C LEU A 412 -32.96 8.15 -9.37
N LEU A 413 -33.80 8.11 -8.34
CA LEU A 413 -34.73 9.18 -8.02
C LEU A 413 -34.02 10.47 -7.62
N SER A 414 -32.90 10.39 -6.90
CA SER A 414 -32.10 11.57 -6.54
C SER A 414 -31.49 12.26 -7.77
N THR A 415 -31.14 11.50 -8.81
CA THR A 415 -30.62 12.04 -10.07
C THR A 415 -31.69 12.84 -10.81
N VAL A 416 -32.92 12.32 -10.84
CA VAL A 416 -34.09 13.03 -11.40
C VAL A 416 -34.43 14.26 -10.54
N ALA A 417 -34.48 14.08 -9.21
CA ALA A 417 -34.76 15.13 -8.23
C ALA A 417 -33.73 16.27 -8.22
N ALA A 418 -32.51 16.02 -8.66
CA ALA A 418 -31.46 17.02 -8.75
C ALA A 418 -31.70 18.07 -9.86
N LEU A 419 -32.58 17.79 -10.84
CA LEU A 419 -32.99 18.72 -11.91
C LEU A 419 -31.82 19.36 -12.68
N GLY A 420 -30.66 18.70 -12.73
CA GLY A 420 -29.42 19.24 -13.31
C GLY A 420 -28.75 20.36 -12.51
N LEU A 421 -29.34 20.81 -11.40
CA LEU A 421 -28.85 21.94 -10.59
C LEU A 421 -27.44 21.75 -10.00
N PRO A 422 -26.97 20.53 -9.64
CA PRO A 422 -25.56 20.32 -9.27
C PRO A 422 -24.59 20.78 -10.36
N THR A 423 -24.91 20.54 -11.64
CA THR A 423 -24.05 20.97 -12.75
C THR A 423 -24.04 22.49 -12.92
N THR A 424 -25.18 23.14 -12.68
CA THR A 424 -25.31 24.60 -12.68
C THR A 424 -24.45 25.22 -11.58
N LEU A 425 -24.52 24.70 -10.35
CA LEU A 425 -23.68 25.18 -9.25
C LEU A 425 -22.19 24.97 -9.54
N LEU A 426 -21.81 23.80 -10.05
CA LEU A 426 -20.42 23.49 -10.37
C LEU A 426 -19.80 24.51 -11.35
N ARG A 427 -20.59 24.98 -12.34
CA ARG A 427 -20.13 25.87 -13.41
C ARG A 427 -20.27 27.36 -13.09
N HIS A 428 -21.36 27.75 -12.43
CA HIS A 428 -21.75 29.16 -12.32
C HIS A 428 -21.67 29.73 -10.91
N LEU A 429 -21.56 28.91 -9.85
CA LEU A 429 -21.64 29.38 -8.47
C LEU A 429 -20.64 30.49 -8.14
N VAL A 430 -19.39 30.38 -8.60
CA VAL A 430 -18.34 31.38 -8.33
C VAL A 430 -18.51 32.66 -9.16
N LYS A 431 -19.19 32.58 -10.31
CA LYS A 431 -19.43 33.68 -11.25
C LYS A 431 -20.74 34.42 -10.99
N ALA A 432 -21.64 33.84 -10.20
CA ALA A 432 -22.94 34.43 -9.90
C ALA A 432 -22.81 35.73 -9.09
N ASP A 433 -23.72 36.66 -9.37
CA ASP A 433 -23.80 37.96 -8.66
C ASP A 433 -24.02 37.75 -7.15
N ASP A 434 -24.91 36.81 -6.77
CA ASP A 434 -25.09 36.31 -5.40
C ASP A 434 -24.94 34.77 -5.32
N PRO A 435 -23.72 34.27 -5.06
CA PRO A 435 -23.45 32.84 -4.94
C PRO A 435 -24.23 32.17 -3.81
N ARG A 436 -24.45 32.88 -2.69
CA ARG A 436 -25.13 32.32 -1.52
C ARG A 436 -26.61 32.12 -1.80
N ARG A 437 -27.24 33.09 -2.45
CA ARG A 437 -28.65 33.00 -2.84
C ARG A 437 -28.87 31.98 -3.94
N LEU A 438 -27.98 31.89 -4.93
CA LEU A 438 -28.06 30.83 -5.95
C LEU A 438 -27.97 29.43 -5.32
N ALA A 439 -27.01 29.21 -4.42
CA ALA A 439 -26.89 27.94 -3.70
C ALA A 439 -28.14 27.63 -2.85
N ALA A 440 -28.70 28.62 -2.15
CA ALA A 440 -29.93 28.47 -1.36
C ALA A 440 -31.13 28.10 -2.23
N VAL A 441 -31.33 28.79 -3.36
CA VAL A 441 -32.42 28.51 -4.30
C VAL A 441 -32.26 27.12 -4.90
N ALA A 442 -31.05 26.73 -5.31
CA ALA A 442 -30.79 25.39 -5.85
C ALA A 442 -31.08 24.28 -4.82
N VAL A 443 -30.55 24.41 -3.60
CA VAL A 443 -30.79 23.43 -2.52
C VAL A 443 -32.28 23.34 -2.17
N THR A 444 -32.98 24.49 -2.10
CA THR A 444 -34.42 24.52 -1.80
C THR A 444 -35.24 23.90 -2.93
N ALA A 445 -34.90 24.19 -4.19
CA ALA A 445 -35.57 23.60 -5.36
C ALA A 445 -35.39 22.09 -5.40
N VAL A 446 -34.17 21.59 -5.19
CA VAL A 446 -33.88 20.15 -5.14
C VAL A 446 -34.61 19.47 -3.97
N GLY A 447 -34.63 20.09 -2.79
CA GLY A 447 -35.34 19.55 -1.63
C GLY A 447 -36.86 19.50 -1.82
N ALA A 448 -37.47 20.60 -2.25
CA ALA A 448 -38.92 20.71 -2.38
C ALA A 448 -39.46 20.03 -3.64
N ILE A 449 -39.01 20.46 -4.83
CA ILE A 449 -39.51 19.94 -6.11
C ILE A 449 -39.02 18.51 -6.30
N GLY A 450 -37.74 18.26 -6.03
CA GLY A 450 -37.17 16.92 -6.11
C GLY A 450 -37.80 15.95 -5.12
N GLY A 451 -38.13 16.40 -3.90
CA GLY A 451 -38.86 15.61 -2.91
C GLY A 451 -40.27 15.22 -3.36
N VAL A 452 -41.03 16.18 -3.92
CA VAL A 452 -42.37 15.90 -4.49
C VAL A 452 -42.27 14.93 -5.66
N LEU A 453 -41.33 15.13 -6.58
CA LEU A 453 -41.11 14.22 -7.71
C LEU A 453 -40.72 12.82 -7.24
N ALA A 454 -39.87 12.71 -6.22
CA ALA A 454 -39.49 11.42 -5.63
C ALA A 454 -40.69 10.72 -4.99
N LEU A 455 -41.51 11.45 -4.23
CA LEU A 455 -42.72 10.90 -3.62
C LEU A 455 -43.73 10.42 -4.67
N LEU A 456 -44.02 11.25 -5.67
CA LEU A 456 -44.92 10.88 -6.78
C LEU A 456 -44.39 9.67 -7.54
N SER A 457 -43.08 9.64 -7.83
CA SER A 457 -42.44 8.51 -8.50
C SER A 457 -42.59 7.24 -7.66
N LEU A 458 -42.37 7.30 -6.35
CA LEU A 458 -42.57 6.15 -5.46
C LEU A 458 -44.03 5.69 -5.45
N LEU A 459 -45.00 6.60 -5.39
CA LEU A 459 -46.42 6.25 -5.39
C LEU A 459 -46.88 5.63 -6.72
N ILE A 460 -46.28 6.02 -7.84
CA ILE A 460 -46.62 5.51 -9.18
C ILE A 460 -45.87 4.21 -9.51
N LEU A 461 -44.58 4.10 -9.17
CA LEU A 461 -43.74 2.95 -9.51
C LEU A 461 -43.82 1.82 -8.49
N ALA A 462 -43.99 2.11 -7.20
CA ALA A 462 -44.03 1.06 -6.17
C ALA A 462 -45.13 0.01 -6.42
N PRO A 463 -46.36 0.33 -6.88
CA PRO A 463 -47.36 -0.69 -7.18
C PRO A 463 -46.93 -1.69 -8.26
N LEU A 464 -46.01 -1.29 -9.14
CA LEU A 464 -45.52 -2.10 -10.25
C LEU A 464 -44.37 -3.04 -9.85
N LEU A 465 -43.83 -2.87 -8.64
CA LEU A 465 -42.71 -3.66 -8.12
C LEU A 465 -43.20 -4.81 -7.22
N PRO A 466 -42.60 -6.00 -7.31
CA PRO A 466 -42.87 -7.12 -6.40
C PRO A 466 -42.61 -6.74 -4.94
N GLY A 467 -43.61 -6.91 -4.07
CA GLY A 467 -43.59 -6.45 -2.67
C GLY A 467 -43.85 -4.94 -2.48
N GLY A 468 -43.97 -4.18 -3.57
CA GLY A 468 -44.23 -2.75 -3.54
C GLY A 468 -45.61 -2.34 -3.02
N PRO A 469 -46.71 -3.09 -3.25
CA PRO A 469 -47.99 -2.82 -2.58
C PRO A 469 -47.90 -2.90 -1.04
N GLU A 470 -47.01 -3.74 -0.51
CA GLU A 470 -46.79 -3.89 0.93
C GLU A 470 -45.89 -2.77 1.48
N LEU A 471 -44.92 -2.32 0.68
CA LEU A 471 -44.14 -1.11 0.94
C LEU A 471 -45.03 0.14 1.04
N ILE A 472 -46.06 0.26 0.17
CA ILE A 472 -47.00 1.40 0.20
C ILE A 472 -47.87 1.41 1.44
N ARG A 473 -48.22 0.23 1.96
CA ARG A 473 -49.03 0.09 3.18
C ARG A 473 -48.28 0.52 4.44
N GLN A 474 -46.96 0.74 4.37
CA GLN A 474 -46.13 1.22 5.48
C GLN A 474 -45.73 2.69 5.26
N PRO A 475 -46.54 3.68 5.72
CA PRO A 475 -46.26 5.10 5.49
C PRO A 475 -44.92 5.57 6.07
N GLY A 476 -44.43 4.94 7.14
CA GLY A 476 -43.11 5.21 7.70
C GLY A 476 -41.96 4.88 6.74
N THR A 477 -42.08 3.79 5.98
CA THR A 477 -41.04 3.33 5.05
C THR A 477 -40.99 4.20 3.80
N ILE A 478 -42.16 4.58 3.24
CA ILE A 478 -42.22 5.57 2.15
C ILE A 478 -41.57 6.88 2.59
N THR A 479 -41.97 7.40 3.76
CA THR A 479 -41.43 8.65 4.31
C THR A 479 -39.91 8.58 4.45
N LEU A 480 -39.38 7.48 4.98
CA LEU A 480 -37.94 7.27 5.15
C LEU A 480 -37.20 7.26 3.81
N ILE A 481 -37.72 6.56 2.79
CA ILE A 481 -37.12 6.53 1.46
C ILE A 481 -37.18 7.91 0.80
N THR A 482 -38.31 8.62 0.88
CA THR A 482 -38.45 9.98 0.36
C THR A 482 -37.44 10.93 1.01
N VAL A 483 -37.29 10.86 2.34
CA VAL A 483 -36.27 11.64 3.07
C VAL A 483 -34.87 11.27 2.59
N LEU A 484 -34.58 9.99 2.40
CA LEU A 484 -33.27 9.54 1.92
C LEU A 484 -32.97 10.03 0.49
N VAL A 485 -33.97 10.06 -0.40
CA VAL A 485 -33.86 10.67 -1.74
C VAL A 485 -33.53 12.15 -1.62
N MET A 486 -34.27 12.89 -0.80
CA MET A 486 -34.04 14.33 -0.59
C MET A 486 -32.64 14.60 -0.04
N VAL A 487 -32.22 13.87 1.00
CA VAL A 487 -30.88 13.99 1.60
C VAL A 487 -29.79 13.70 0.58
N THR A 488 -29.97 12.68 -0.26
CA THR A 488 -28.99 12.31 -1.29
C THR A 488 -28.90 13.37 -2.39
N ALA A 489 -30.05 13.86 -2.88
CA ALA A 489 -30.11 14.88 -3.93
C ALA A 489 -29.57 16.23 -3.45
N VAL A 490 -29.95 16.67 -2.25
CA VAL A 490 -29.42 17.88 -1.61
C VAL A 490 -27.93 17.72 -1.32
N GLY A 491 -27.51 16.58 -0.78
CA GLY A 491 -26.11 16.24 -0.54
C GLY A 491 -25.26 16.37 -1.80
N GLY A 492 -25.68 15.78 -2.92
CA GLY A 492 -24.98 15.90 -4.21
C GLY A 492 -24.92 17.35 -4.72
N THR A 493 -25.96 18.15 -4.46
CA THR A 493 -26.00 19.58 -4.80
C THR A 493 -24.99 20.39 -3.98
N LEU A 494 -24.89 20.09 -2.68
CA LEU A 494 -23.88 20.69 -1.79
C LEU A 494 -22.46 20.29 -2.18
N ASP A 495 -22.25 19.05 -2.62
CA ASP A 495 -20.96 18.54 -3.10
C ASP A 495 -20.49 19.33 -4.32
N ALA A 496 -21.38 19.54 -5.29
CA ALA A 496 -21.11 20.37 -6.46
C ALA A 496 -20.72 21.81 -6.05
N GLY A 497 -21.43 22.38 -5.08
CA GLY A 497 -21.10 23.70 -4.53
C GLY A 497 -19.74 23.74 -3.84
N LEU A 498 -19.41 22.73 -3.03
CA LEU A 498 -18.10 22.61 -2.37
C LEU A 498 -16.97 22.46 -3.40
N VAL A 499 -17.17 21.68 -4.45
CA VAL A 499 -16.19 21.56 -5.54
C VAL A 499 -16.01 22.90 -6.25
N ALA A 500 -17.10 23.62 -6.55
CA ALA A 500 -17.04 24.93 -7.20
C ALA A 500 -16.23 25.96 -6.40
N VAL A 501 -16.41 26.01 -5.07
CA VAL A 501 -15.66 26.92 -4.18
C VAL A 501 -14.27 26.38 -3.77
N ARG A 502 -13.79 25.31 -4.41
CA ARG A 502 -12.51 24.63 -4.11
C ARG A 502 -12.40 24.12 -2.67
N GLY A 503 -13.53 23.76 -2.05
CA GLY A 503 -13.66 23.19 -0.72
C GLY A 503 -13.45 21.67 -0.65
N THR A 504 -12.62 21.07 -1.50
CA THR A 504 -12.44 19.60 -1.60
C THR A 504 -11.94 18.93 -0.31
N ALA A 505 -11.23 19.66 0.55
CA ALA A 505 -10.87 19.14 1.88
C ALA A 505 -12.08 18.99 2.81
N ALA A 506 -13.04 19.93 2.74
CA ALA A 506 -14.29 19.84 3.50
C ALA A 506 -15.22 18.77 2.92
N LEU A 507 -15.24 18.60 1.60
CA LEU A 507 -15.90 17.49 0.90
C LEU A 507 -15.39 16.13 1.41
N LEU A 508 -14.06 15.96 1.50
CA LEU A 508 -13.46 14.74 2.03
C LEU A 508 -13.84 14.52 3.50
N ALA A 509 -13.75 15.56 4.33
CA ALA A 509 -14.03 15.48 5.76
C ALA A 509 -15.49 15.08 6.06
N LYS A 510 -16.47 15.70 5.39
CA LYS A 510 -17.90 15.36 5.60
C LYS A 510 -18.22 13.93 5.15
N ASN A 511 -17.62 13.47 4.05
CA ASN A 511 -17.87 12.13 3.51
C ASN A 511 -17.19 11.07 4.37
N LEU A 512 -16.03 11.39 4.97
CA LEU A 512 -15.39 10.54 5.97
C LEU A 512 -16.26 10.42 7.22
N ALA A 513 -16.75 11.54 7.76
CA ALA A 513 -17.62 11.53 8.93
C ALA A 513 -18.91 10.72 8.67
N GLY A 514 -19.57 10.94 7.53
CA GLY A 514 -20.76 10.18 7.15
C GLY A 514 -20.48 8.69 6.96
N THR A 515 -19.34 8.34 6.36
CA THR A 515 -18.92 6.94 6.17
C THR A 515 -18.62 6.25 7.49
N VAL A 516 -17.91 6.93 8.39
CA VAL A 516 -17.59 6.41 9.73
C VAL A 516 -18.86 6.16 10.52
N LEU A 517 -19.83 7.09 10.51
CA LEU A 517 -21.12 6.88 11.16
C LEU A 517 -21.88 5.71 10.52
N LYS A 518 -21.97 5.68 9.18
CA LYS A 518 -22.67 4.62 8.44
C LYS A 518 -22.13 3.23 8.76
N VAL A 519 -20.80 3.06 8.80
CA VAL A 519 -20.16 1.77 9.08
C VAL A 519 -20.21 1.45 10.58
N GLY A 520 -19.93 2.42 11.45
CA GLY A 520 -19.92 2.22 12.90
C GLY A 520 -21.30 1.95 13.49
N ALA A 521 -22.36 2.49 12.90
CA ALA A 521 -23.74 2.28 13.34
C ALA A 521 -24.30 0.90 12.96
N LEU A 522 -23.66 0.13 12.06
CA LEU A 522 -24.19 -1.16 11.62
C LEU A 522 -24.30 -2.17 12.77
N LEU A 523 -23.22 -2.41 13.51
CA LEU A 523 -23.21 -3.47 14.54
C LEU A 523 -24.23 -3.24 15.66
N PRO A 524 -24.36 -2.02 16.22
CA PRO A 524 -25.40 -1.75 17.24
C PRO A 524 -26.84 -1.90 16.71
N LEU A 525 -27.06 -1.70 15.41
CA LEU A 525 -28.39 -1.73 14.79
C LEU A 525 -28.75 -3.11 14.20
N VAL A 526 -27.92 -4.14 14.39
CA VAL A 526 -28.21 -5.52 13.94
C VAL A 526 -29.57 -6.03 14.42
N PRO A 527 -29.98 -5.83 15.69
CA PRO A 527 -31.28 -6.31 16.18
C PRO A 527 -32.49 -5.71 15.44
N LEU A 528 -32.33 -4.57 14.77
CA LEU A 528 -33.40 -3.90 14.02
C LEU A 528 -33.54 -4.41 12.57
N GLY A 529 -32.75 -5.39 12.15
CA GLY A 529 -32.85 -6.01 10.82
C GLY A 529 -32.75 -4.99 9.67
N PHE A 530 -33.67 -5.07 8.71
CA PHE A 530 -33.71 -4.16 7.56
C PHE A 530 -33.81 -2.68 7.98
N THR A 531 -34.61 -2.36 8.99
CA THR A 531 -34.72 -0.99 9.51
C THR A 531 -33.38 -0.48 10.03
N GLY A 532 -32.60 -1.34 10.70
CA GLY A 532 -31.25 -1.02 11.16
C GLY A 532 -30.29 -0.68 10.01
N LEU A 533 -30.37 -1.42 8.90
CA LEU A 533 -29.58 -1.14 7.69
C LEU A 533 -29.91 0.22 7.07
N VAL A 534 -31.20 0.54 6.95
CA VAL A 534 -31.65 1.83 6.38
C VAL A 534 -31.27 2.99 7.29
N LEU A 535 -31.40 2.84 8.62
CA LEU A 535 -30.98 3.86 9.58
C LEU A 535 -29.46 4.09 9.56
N ALA A 536 -28.64 3.03 9.50
CA ALA A 536 -27.19 3.15 9.39
C ALA A 536 -26.78 3.88 8.10
N TYR A 537 -27.34 3.46 6.96
CA TYR A 537 -27.07 4.08 5.66
C TYR A 537 -27.54 5.54 5.61
N GLY A 538 -28.79 5.78 6.00
CA GLY A 538 -29.44 7.08 5.94
C GLY A 538 -28.86 8.08 6.95
N GLY A 539 -28.52 7.64 8.17
CA GLY A 539 -27.89 8.48 9.18
C GLY A 539 -26.52 9.01 8.73
N GLY A 540 -25.70 8.16 8.11
CA GLY A 540 -24.43 8.60 7.52
C GLY A 540 -24.61 9.58 6.36
N ALA A 541 -25.58 9.34 5.48
CA ALA A 541 -25.91 10.26 4.38
C ALA A 541 -26.40 11.62 4.90
N LEU A 542 -27.27 11.61 5.91
CA LEU A 542 -27.79 12.81 6.57
C LEU A 542 -26.67 13.61 7.22
N LEU A 543 -25.79 12.97 7.99
CA LEU A 543 -24.65 13.64 8.60
C LEU A 543 -23.74 14.29 7.55
N ALA A 544 -23.41 13.56 6.48
CA ALA A 544 -22.60 14.11 5.38
C ALA A 544 -23.30 15.30 4.69
N CYS A 545 -24.61 15.27 4.54
CA CYS A 545 -25.40 16.37 3.99
C CYS A 545 -25.35 17.61 4.90
N LEU A 546 -25.62 17.44 6.20
CA LEU A 546 -25.61 18.54 7.18
C LEU A 546 -24.23 19.20 7.29
N LEU A 547 -23.17 18.39 7.38
CA LEU A 547 -21.78 18.88 7.40
C LEU A 547 -21.41 19.56 6.08
N GLY A 548 -21.95 19.10 4.95
CA GLY A 548 -21.79 19.75 3.64
C GLY A 548 -22.36 21.16 3.62
N GLY A 549 -23.57 21.35 4.15
CA GLY A 549 -24.19 22.67 4.30
C GLY A 549 -23.40 23.58 5.22
N ALA A 550 -23.02 23.07 6.40
CA ALA A 550 -22.21 23.80 7.38
C ALA A 550 -20.83 24.20 6.82
N ALA A 551 -20.25 23.39 5.94
CA ALA A 551 -19.01 23.72 5.26
C ALA A 551 -19.21 24.72 4.10
N LEU A 552 -20.29 24.61 3.33
CA LEU A 552 -20.50 25.45 2.15
C LEU A 552 -20.87 26.90 2.53
N TRP A 553 -21.83 27.09 3.44
CA TRP A 553 -22.41 28.40 3.73
C TRP A 553 -21.40 29.48 4.16
N PRO A 554 -20.42 29.19 5.04
CA PRO A 554 -19.39 30.16 5.43
C PRO A 554 -18.46 30.57 4.28
N ARG A 555 -18.40 29.79 3.20
CA ARG A 555 -17.52 30.03 2.03
C ARG A 555 -18.19 30.86 0.94
N LEU A 556 -19.49 31.16 1.07
CA LEU A 556 -20.25 31.92 0.09
C LEU A 556 -20.39 33.38 0.52
N ARG A 557 -19.94 34.30 -0.33
CA ARG A 557 -20.11 35.74 -0.13
C ARG A 557 -21.60 36.10 -0.13
N ARG A 558 -21.99 37.07 0.69
CA ARG A 558 -23.33 37.68 0.64
C ARG A 558 -23.29 38.88 -0.31
N ALA A 559 -24.29 39.01 -1.16
CA ALA A 559 -24.50 40.19 -2.00
C ALA A 559 -25.97 40.63 -1.88
N ALA A 560 -26.27 41.88 -2.25
CA ALA A 560 -27.60 42.47 -2.10
C ALA A 560 -28.50 42.26 -3.34
N ASP A 561 -28.25 41.22 -4.13
CA ASP A 561 -29.03 40.96 -5.35
C ASP A 561 -30.50 40.71 -4.97
N ARG A 562 -31.42 41.45 -5.60
CA ARG A 562 -32.88 41.42 -5.34
C ARG A 562 -33.65 40.58 -6.37
N ALA A 563 -32.98 39.95 -7.34
CA ALA A 563 -33.62 39.11 -8.35
C ALA A 563 -34.55 38.04 -7.76
N ARG A 564 -35.67 37.70 -8.42
CA ARG A 564 -36.59 36.69 -7.87
C ARG A 564 -35.97 35.27 -7.98
N PRO A 565 -36.27 34.32 -7.06
CA PRO A 565 -35.73 32.96 -7.12
C PRO A 565 -35.92 32.25 -8.47
N ILE A 566 -37.08 32.43 -9.10
CA ILE A 566 -37.40 31.81 -10.39
C ILE A 566 -36.64 32.46 -11.56
N GLU A 567 -36.32 33.74 -11.44
CA GLU A 567 -35.56 34.51 -12.42
C GLU A 567 -34.08 34.12 -12.37
N LEU A 568 -33.53 33.92 -11.17
CA LEU A 568 -32.19 33.35 -10.97
C LEU A 568 -32.08 31.95 -11.57
N LEU A 569 -33.07 31.08 -11.33
CA LEU A 569 -33.09 29.76 -11.96
C LEU A 569 -33.15 29.89 -13.49
N ARG A 570 -34.09 30.64 -14.06
CA ARG A 570 -34.20 30.84 -15.51
C ARG A 570 -32.96 31.48 -16.15
N ARG A 571 -32.23 32.32 -15.42
CA ARG A 571 -31.00 32.98 -15.88
C ARG A 571 -29.81 32.01 -15.97
N TYR A 572 -29.73 31.01 -15.10
CA TYR A 572 -28.61 30.06 -15.03
C TYR A 572 -28.98 28.61 -15.44
N LEU A 573 -30.26 28.31 -15.70
CA LEU A 573 -30.75 27.03 -16.25
C LEU A 573 -30.41 26.77 -17.73
N PRO A 574 -30.27 27.75 -18.64
CA PRO A 574 -30.12 27.45 -20.05
C PRO A 574 -28.67 27.05 -20.32
N PHE A 575 -28.26 25.85 -19.86
CA PHE A 575 -27.13 25.13 -20.40
C PHE A 575 -27.13 23.63 -20.02
N SER A 576 -27.07 22.79 -21.06
CA SER A 576 -26.79 21.34 -21.06
C SER A 576 -27.91 20.39 -20.59
N ALA A 577 -29.16 20.65 -20.97
CA ALA A 577 -30.24 19.65 -20.88
C ALA A 577 -29.82 18.31 -21.53
N ALA A 578 -29.10 18.35 -22.66
CA ALA A 578 -28.54 17.17 -23.31
C ALA A 578 -27.51 16.43 -22.46
N GLY A 579 -26.57 17.13 -21.80
CA GLY A 579 -25.58 16.48 -20.93
C GLY A 579 -26.19 15.91 -19.65
N TYR A 580 -27.21 16.57 -19.09
CA TYR A 580 -27.98 16.03 -17.98
C TYR A 580 -28.78 14.79 -18.41
N LEU A 581 -29.45 14.84 -19.56
CA LEU A 581 -30.18 13.71 -20.13
C LEU A 581 -29.24 12.52 -20.40
N ALA A 582 -28.07 12.75 -20.99
CA ALA A 582 -27.07 11.69 -21.19
C ALA A 582 -26.61 11.07 -19.87
N THR A 583 -26.40 11.89 -18.82
CA THR A 583 -26.02 11.40 -17.49
C THR A 583 -27.14 10.57 -16.87
N ALA A 584 -28.38 11.03 -16.96
CA ALA A 584 -29.54 10.31 -16.46
C ALA A 584 -29.71 8.96 -17.18
N LEU A 585 -29.63 8.94 -18.52
CA LEU A 585 -29.69 7.71 -19.32
C LEU A 585 -28.53 6.75 -18.99
N GLY A 586 -27.31 7.27 -18.85
CA GLY A 586 -26.12 6.49 -18.52
C GLY A 586 -26.17 5.84 -17.13
N MET A 587 -26.95 6.39 -16.20
CA MET A 587 -27.14 5.81 -14.86
C MET A 587 -28.17 4.69 -14.82
N LEU A 588 -29.08 4.61 -15.80
CA LEU A 588 -30.17 3.62 -15.82
C LEU A 588 -29.66 2.17 -15.71
N PRO A 589 -28.67 1.70 -16.51
CA PRO A 589 -28.13 0.35 -16.35
C PRO A 589 -27.72 0.01 -14.92
N SER A 590 -26.95 0.89 -14.28
CA SER A 590 -26.39 0.63 -12.95
C SER A 590 -27.40 0.72 -11.80
N THR A 591 -28.56 1.34 -12.04
CA THR A 591 -29.58 1.59 -11.02
C THR A 591 -30.83 0.73 -11.22
N VAL A 592 -31.24 0.46 -12.45
CA VAL A 592 -32.45 -0.31 -12.76
C VAL A 592 -32.18 -1.81 -12.75
N VAL A 593 -31.02 -2.29 -13.20
CA VAL A 593 -30.70 -3.73 -13.20
C VAL A 593 -30.81 -4.36 -11.80
N PRO A 594 -30.28 -3.76 -10.70
CA PRO A 594 -30.53 -4.30 -9.36
C PRO A 594 -32.02 -4.38 -8.97
N LEU A 595 -32.86 -3.48 -9.49
CA LEU A 595 -34.31 -3.49 -9.29
C LEU A 595 -34.99 -4.59 -10.12
N GLU A 596 -34.53 -4.84 -11.34
CA GLU A 596 -34.99 -5.97 -12.16
C GLU A 596 -34.69 -7.30 -11.45
N VAL A 597 -33.47 -7.45 -10.92
CA VAL A 597 -33.08 -8.68 -10.20
C VAL A 597 -33.97 -8.88 -8.97
N LEU A 598 -34.23 -7.82 -8.20
CA LEU A 598 -35.17 -7.87 -7.09
C LEU A 598 -36.57 -8.29 -7.55
N ALA A 599 -37.08 -7.67 -8.62
CA ALA A 599 -38.43 -7.92 -9.11
C ALA A 599 -38.61 -9.36 -9.63
N ILE A 600 -37.69 -9.84 -10.47
CA ILE A 600 -37.87 -11.13 -11.15
C ILE A 600 -37.42 -12.31 -10.28
N ARG A 601 -36.38 -12.14 -9.46
CA ARG A 601 -35.73 -13.25 -8.73
C ARG A 601 -35.76 -13.09 -7.21
N GLY A 602 -36.30 -11.99 -6.69
CA GLY A 602 -36.47 -11.75 -5.26
C GLY A 602 -35.22 -11.19 -4.55
N PRO A 603 -35.37 -10.88 -3.25
CA PRO A 603 -34.35 -10.13 -2.49
C PRO A 603 -33.05 -10.91 -2.24
N GLN A 604 -33.09 -12.24 -2.05
CA GLN A 604 -31.87 -13.02 -1.89
C GLN A 604 -30.97 -12.94 -3.14
N ALA A 605 -31.56 -13.14 -4.32
CA ALA A 605 -30.86 -13.07 -5.59
C ALA A 605 -30.33 -11.65 -5.86
N ALA A 606 -31.09 -10.62 -5.48
CA ALA A 606 -30.65 -9.23 -5.54
C ALA A 606 -29.41 -8.98 -4.70
N ALA A 607 -29.33 -9.52 -3.47
CA ALA A 607 -28.14 -9.38 -2.63
C ALA A 607 -26.89 -10.01 -3.26
N TYR A 608 -27.03 -11.23 -3.78
CA TYR A 608 -25.94 -11.94 -4.45
C TYR A 608 -25.44 -11.20 -5.69
N PHE A 609 -26.36 -10.76 -6.54
CA PHE A 609 -26.02 -9.98 -7.72
C PHE A 609 -25.37 -8.65 -7.36
N ALA A 610 -25.89 -7.94 -6.36
CA ALA A 610 -25.40 -6.62 -5.93
C ALA A 610 -23.93 -6.65 -5.52
N ILE A 611 -23.55 -7.62 -4.69
CA ILE A 611 -22.17 -7.77 -4.24
C ILE A 611 -21.24 -8.10 -5.41
N ALA A 612 -21.62 -9.03 -6.28
CA ALA A 612 -20.84 -9.35 -7.47
C ALA A 612 -20.71 -8.13 -8.40
N PHE A 613 -21.80 -7.40 -8.62
CA PHE A 613 -21.84 -6.19 -9.44
C PHE A 613 -20.96 -5.08 -8.88
N GLN A 614 -20.99 -4.87 -7.56
CA GLN A 614 -20.16 -3.87 -6.90
C GLN A 614 -18.67 -4.23 -6.94
N VAL A 615 -18.32 -5.50 -6.74
CA VAL A 615 -16.93 -5.98 -6.86
C VAL A 615 -16.43 -5.80 -8.30
N ALA A 616 -17.23 -6.16 -9.30
CA ALA A 616 -16.88 -5.96 -10.70
C ALA A 616 -16.77 -4.48 -11.08
N ALA A 617 -17.60 -3.60 -10.48
CA ALA A 617 -17.56 -2.16 -10.74
C ALA A 617 -16.21 -1.51 -10.37
N PHE A 618 -15.42 -2.11 -9.48
CA PHE A 618 -14.06 -1.61 -9.19
C PHE A 618 -13.15 -1.64 -10.42
N LEU A 619 -13.36 -2.58 -11.35
CA LEU A 619 -12.61 -2.64 -12.60
C LEU A 619 -12.88 -1.42 -13.49
N ASN A 620 -14.09 -0.86 -13.42
CA ASN A 620 -14.49 0.31 -14.21
C ASN A 620 -13.79 1.61 -13.75
N PHE A 621 -13.16 1.64 -12.57
CA PHE A 621 -12.33 2.77 -12.17
C PHE A 621 -11.09 2.93 -13.07
N ILE A 622 -10.54 1.83 -13.60
CA ILE A 622 -9.36 1.85 -14.47
C ILE A 622 -9.64 2.63 -15.77
N PRO A 623 -10.64 2.27 -16.59
CA PRO A 623 -10.97 3.04 -17.80
C PRO A 623 -11.45 4.45 -17.47
N SER A 624 -12.24 4.64 -16.41
CA SER A 624 -12.74 5.96 -16.02
C SER A 624 -11.62 6.94 -15.62
N ALA A 625 -10.69 6.51 -14.76
CA ALA A 625 -9.56 7.35 -14.35
C ALA A 625 -8.59 7.62 -15.51
N SER A 626 -8.35 6.60 -16.34
CA SER A 626 -7.51 6.74 -17.53
C SER A 626 -8.12 7.72 -18.52
N ALA A 627 -9.43 7.64 -18.78
CA ALA A 627 -10.14 8.55 -19.67
C ALA A 627 -9.99 10.02 -19.25
N GLN A 628 -10.08 10.32 -17.96
CA GLN A 628 -9.89 11.68 -17.43
C GLN A 628 -8.46 12.22 -17.65
N VAL A 629 -7.44 11.40 -17.38
CA VAL A 629 -6.02 11.78 -17.55
C VAL A 629 -5.68 11.95 -19.04
N LEU A 630 -6.11 10.99 -19.86
CA LEU A 630 -5.87 11.00 -21.29
C LEU A 630 -6.62 12.17 -21.95
N PHE A 631 -7.86 12.49 -21.56
CA PHE A 631 -8.63 13.62 -22.10
C PHE A 631 -7.88 14.94 -21.98
N ALA A 632 -7.17 15.17 -20.87
CA ALA A 632 -6.33 16.35 -20.69
C ALA A 632 -5.15 16.42 -21.67
N GLU A 633 -4.62 15.26 -22.10
CA GLU A 633 -3.57 15.16 -23.11
C GLU A 633 -4.10 15.13 -24.55
N ALA A 634 -5.35 14.73 -24.78
CA ALA A 634 -5.98 14.55 -26.10
C ALA A 634 -5.93 15.81 -26.95
N GLN A 635 -5.99 16.99 -26.30
CA GLN A 635 -5.89 18.30 -26.94
C GLN A 635 -4.51 18.59 -27.56
N ARG A 636 -3.49 17.77 -27.26
CA ARG A 636 -2.09 17.99 -27.65
C ARG A 636 -1.52 16.93 -28.58
N ILE A 637 -2.23 15.83 -28.83
CA ILE A 637 -1.73 14.69 -29.61
C ILE A 637 -2.75 14.24 -30.65
N SER A 638 -2.27 13.71 -31.78
CA SER A 638 -3.13 13.12 -32.82
C SER A 638 -4.03 12.01 -32.24
N LEU A 639 -5.29 11.95 -32.68
CA LEU A 639 -6.28 10.96 -32.22
C LEU A 639 -5.77 9.51 -32.27
N ARG A 640 -5.03 9.12 -33.32
CA ARG A 640 -4.47 7.77 -33.45
C ARG A 640 -3.46 7.44 -32.34
N ARG A 641 -2.58 8.39 -32.00
CA ARG A 641 -1.59 8.24 -30.93
C ARG A 641 -2.26 8.25 -29.56
N TYR A 642 -3.28 9.09 -29.39
CA TYR A 642 -4.13 9.10 -28.22
C TYR A 642 -4.79 7.73 -27.98
N LEU A 643 -5.49 7.19 -28.98
CA LEU A 643 -6.18 5.91 -28.88
C LEU A 643 -5.22 4.76 -28.57
N ARG A 644 -4.06 4.71 -29.23
CA ARG A 644 -3.06 3.67 -28.95
C ARG A 644 -2.58 3.73 -27.50
N LYS A 645 -2.26 4.92 -27.00
CA LYS A 645 -1.86 5.09 -25.59
C LYS A 645 -2.99 4.73 -24.63
N ALA A 646 -4.22 5.13 -24.93
CA ALA A 646 -5.38 4.85 -24.11
C ALA A 646 -5.68 3.37 -24.03
N VAL A 647 -5.70 2.66 -25.17
CA VAL A 647 -5.91 1.21 -25.23
C VAL A 647 -4.81 0.48 -24.46
N VAL A 648 -3.53 0.79 -24.71
CA VAL A 648 -2.42 0.13 -24.00
C VAL A 648 -2.46 0.39 -22.50
N GLY A 649 -2.73 1.64 -22.08
CA GLY A 649 -2.80 2.01 -20.67
C GLY A 649 -3.97 1.36 -19.94
N ILE A 650 -5.17 1.42 -20.54
CA ILE A 650 -6.39 0.86 -19.94
C ILE A 650 -6.31 -0.66 -19.89
N TYR A 651 -6.09 -1.33 -21.03
CA TYR A 651 -6.08 -2.79 -21.05
C TYR A 651 -4.85 -3.40 -20.38
N GLY A 652 -3.71 -2.69 -20.38
CA GLY A 652 -2.51 -3.13 -19.64
C GLY A 652 -2.71 -3.23 -18.13
N LEU A 653 -3.62 -2.43 -17.56
CA LEU A 653 -4.01 -2.51 -16.15
C LEU A 653 -5.27 -3.36 -15.93
N LEU A 654 -6.24 -3.25 -16.84
CA LEU A 654 -7.54 -3.87 -16.70
C LEU A 654 -7.50 -5.39 -16.91
N VAL A 655 -6.73 -5.89 -17.88
CA VAL A 655 -6.67 -7.35 -18.17
C VAL A 655 -6.11 -8.13 -16.97
N PRO A 656 -4.97 -7.73 -16.35
CA PRO A 656 -4.50 -8.38 -15.12
C PRO A 656 -5.52 -8.29 -13.97
N ALA A 657 -6.15 -7.13 -13.77
CA ALA A 657 -7.13 -6.93 -12.72
C ALA A 657 -8.38 -7.80 -12.92
N ALA A 658 -8.89 -7.89 -14.15
CA ALA A 658 -10.00 -8.76 -14.52
C ALA A 658 -9.63 -10.25 -14.33
N ALA A 659 -8.42 -10.66 -14.71
CA ALA A 659 -7.94 -12.02 -14.48
C ALA A 659 -7.92 -12.38 -12.99
N VAL A 660 -7.46 -11.45 -12.13
CA VAL A 660 -7.50 -11.62 -10.67
C VAL A 660 -8.94 -11.78 -10.17
N ILE A 661 -9.90 -11.00 -10.68
CA ILE A 661 -11.31 -11.15 -10.28
C ILE A 661 -11.89 -12.46 -10.78
N VAL A 662 -11.61 -12.88 -12.02
CA VAL A 662 -12.18 -14.10 -12.61
C VAL A 662 -11.66 -15.35 -11.88
N VAL A 663 -10.34 -15.44 -11.67
CA VAL A 663 -9.73 -16.57 -10.95
C VAL A 663 -10.05 -16.51 -9.46
N GLY A 664 -10.03 -15.30 -8.89
CA GLY A 664 -10.24 -15.05 -7.47
C GLY A 664 -11.70 -14.99 -7.02
N ALA A 665 -12.68 -15.03 -7.94
CA ALA A 665 -14.10 -14.81 -7.66
C ALA A 665 -14.63 -15.53 -6.42
N PRO A 666 -14.45 -16.87 -6.24
CA PRO A 666 -14.96 -17.56 -5.05
C PRO A 666 -14.30 -17.06 -3.76
N TYR A 667 -13.00 -16.77 -3.77
CA TYR A 667 -12.26 -16.29 -2.60
C TYR A 667 -12.61 -14.85 -2.23
N ILE A 668 -12.79 -14.00 -3.24
CA ILE A 668 -13.19 -12.59 -3.06
C ILE A 668 -14.59 -12.54 -2.43
N LEU A 669 -15.54 -13.32 -2.95
CA LEU A 669 -16.92 -13.32 -2.44
C LEU A 669 -17.04 -13.98 -1.07
N ARG A 670 -16.15 -14.90 -0.71
CA ARG A 670 -16.12 -15.52 0.62
C ARG A 670 -15.91 -14.51 1.75
N VAL A 671 -15.34 -13.34 1.45
CA VAL A 671 -15.24 -12.22 2.40
C VAL A 671 -16.63 -11.77 2.87
N PHE A 672 -17.64 -11.82 2.00
CA PHE A 672 -19.02 -11.43 2.28
C PHE A 672 -19.84 -12.58 2.90
N GLY A 673 -19.47 -13.83 2.64
CA GLY A 673 -20.07 -15.02 3.24
C GLY A 673 -20.04 -16.23 2.29
N GLU A 674 -20.21 -17.43 2.84
CA GLU A 674 -20.20 -18.67 2.03
C GLU A 674 -21.34 -18.70 0.99
N GLY A 675 -22.54 -18.22 1.35
CA GLY A 675 -23.67 -18.13 0.43
C GLY A 675 -23.40 -17.22 -0.77
N TYR A 676 -22.68 -16.10 -0.57
CA TYR A 676 -22.28 -15.20 -1.65
C TYR A 676 -21.25 -15.85 -2.58
N SER A 677 -20.28 -16.58 -2.02
CA SER A 677 -19.30 -17.33 -2.81
C SER A 677 -19.96 -18.40 -3.68
N ALA A 678 -20.85 -19.21 -3.09
CA ALA A 678 -21.51 -20.30 -3.79
C ALA A 678 -22.47 -19.83 -4.90
N GLN A 679 -23.24 -18.76 -4.66
CA GLN A 679 -24.32 -18.34 -5.57
C GLN A 679 -23.90 -17.24 -6.56
N ALA A 680 -22.83 -16.48 -6.30
CA ALA A 680 -22.47 -15.31 -7.11
C ALA A 680 -21.11 -15.41 -7.80
N ALA A 681 -20.31 -16.48 -7.59
CA ALA A 681 -18.97 -16.60 -8.18
C ALA A 681 -18.98 -16.58 -9.71
N GLU A 682 -19.83 -17.37 -10.36
CA GLU A 682 -19.92 -17.38 -11.83
C GLU A 682 -20.42 -16.03 -12.37
N THR A 683 -21.41 -15.44 -11.70
CA THR A 683 -21.92 -14.09 -12.02
C THR A 683 -20.79 -13.04 -11.97
N LEU A 684 -19.95 -13.08 -10.93
CA LEU A 684 -18.80 -12.18 -10.80
C LEU A 684 -17.75 -12.41 -11.90
N ARG A 685 -17.49 -13.66 -12.29
CA ARG A 685 -16.57 -13.96 -13.41
C ARG A 685 -17.06 -13.34 -14.71
N VAL A 686 -18.33 -13.52 -15.04
CA VAL A 686 -18.94 -12.97 -16.25
C VAL A 686 -18.90 -11.44 -16.22
N LEU A 687 -19.27 -10.80 -15.10
CA LEU A 687 -19.19 -9.34 -14.96
C LEU A 687 -17.74 -8.82 -15.01
N GLY A 688 -16.78 -9.58 -14.47
CA GLY A 688 -15.36 -9.28 -14.58
C GLY A 688 -14.89 -9.24 -16.03
N LEU A 689 -15.29 -10.22 -16.84
CA LEU A 689 -15.04 -10.23 -18.28
C LEU A 689 -15.79 -9.11 -19.01
N ALA A 690 -17.02 -8.81 -18.60
CA ALA A 690 -17.83 -7.72 -19.16
C ALA A 690 -17.13 -6.36 -19.05
N SER A 691 -16.33 -6.14 -18.00
CA SER A 691 -15.57 -4.90 -17.82
C SER A 691 -14.56 -4.65 -18.96
N LEU A 692 -14.01 -5.71 -19.56
CA LEU A 692 -13.10 -5.59 -20.71
C LEU A 692 -13.82 -5.00 -21.92
N VAL A 693 -15.05 -5.46 -22.17
CA VAL A 693 -15.89 -4.94 -23.25
C VAL A 693 -16.36 -3.53 -22.93
N GLY A 694 -16.82 -3.30 -21.69
CA GLY A 694 -17.26 -1.99 -21.21
C GLY A 694 -16.18 -0.91 -21.29
N ALA A 695 -14.90 -1.27 -21.10
CA ALA A 695 -13.79 -0.33 -21.28
C ALA A 695 -13.69 0.22 -22.72
N GLY A 696 -14.14 -0.55 -23.72
CA GLY A 696 -14.29 -0.06 -25.08
C GLY A 696 -15.35 1.05 -25.20
N ASN A 697 -16.52 0.89 -24.55
CA ASN A 697 -17.57 1.91 -24.54
C ASN A 697 -17.06 3.23 -23.92
N TYR A 698 -16.29 3.16 -22.83
CA TYR A 698 -15.64 4.34 -22.24
C TYR A 698 -14.74 5.10 -23.22
N LEU A 699 -14.00 4.39 -24.08
CA LEU A 699 -13.16 5.02 -25.11
C LEU A 699 -14.02 5.73 -26.16
N VAL A 700 -15.11 5.10 -26.61
CA VAL A 700 -16.06 5.71 -27.56
C VAL A 700 -16.65 6.99 -26.96
N ASP A 701 -17.16 6.93 -25.73
CA ASP A 701 -17.75 8.06 -25.03
C ASP A 701 -16.76 9.22 -24.91
N THR A 702 -15.51 8.91 -24.55
CA THR A 702 -14.46 9.93 -24.41
C THR A 702 -14.19 10.64 -25.75
N ILE A 703 -14.20 9.91 -26.86
CA ILE A 703 -14.03 10.50 -28.21
C ILE A 703 -15.23 11.40 -28.55
N LEU A 704 -16.46 10.94 -28.32
CA LEU A 704 -17.67 11.69 -28.63
C LEU A 704 -17.75 12.99 -27.82
N ILE A 705 -17.43 12.93 -26.53
CA ILE A 705 -17.36 14.10 -25.64
C ILE A 705 -16.25 15.05 -26.09
N SER A 706 -15.06 14.55 -26.45
CA SER A 706 -13.93 15.40 -26.86
C SER A 706 -14.14 16.18 -28.15
N ARG A 707 -15.15 15.80 -28.95
CA ARG A 707 -15.46 16.40 -30.25
C ARG A 707 -16.79 17.15 -30.26
N ASP A 708 -17.31 17.47 -29.08
CA ASP A 708 -18.57 18.19 -28.86
C ASP A 708 -19.79 17.55 -29.57
N ARG A 709 -19.76 16.23 -29.80
CA ARG A 709 -20.87 15.46 -30.41
C ARG A 709 -21.90 15.05 -29.36
N THR A 710 -22.48 16.03 -28.69
CA THR A 710 -23.40 15.83 -27.55
C THR A 710 -24.64 14.99 -27.91
N GLY A 711 -25.21 15.17 -29.10
CA GLY A 711 -26.35 14.36 -29.57
C GLY A 711 -26.01 12.87 -29.74
N ALA A 712 -24.85 12.56 -30.32
CA ALA A 712 -24.40 11.17 -30.46
C ALA A 712 -24.10 10.55 -29.09
N TYR A 713 -23.57 11.32 -28.14
CA TYR A 713 -23.35 10.86 -26.77
C TYR A 713 -24.66 10.54 -26.02
N VAL A 714 -25.69 11.39 -26.17
CA VAL A 714 -27.04 11.11 -25.63
C VAL A 714 -27.62 9.84 -26.24
N PHE A 715 -27.53 9.69 -27.57
CA PHE A 715 -28.01 8.51 -28.28
C PHE A 715 -27.30 7.24 -27.79
N MET A 716 -25.97 7.25 -27.67
CA MET A 716 -25.19 6.11 -27.19
C MET A 716 -25.59 5.69 -25.77
N ASN A 717 -25.78 6.64 -24.85
CA ASN A 717 -26.23 6.33 -23.48
C ASN A 717 -27.65 5.75 -23.47
N GLY A 718 -28.56 6.30 -24.29
CA GLY A 718 -29.93 5.78 -24.43
C GLY A 718 -29.97 4.37 -25.03
N ALA A 719 -29.20 4.13 -26.09
CA ALA A 719 -29.10 2.82 -26.73
C ALA A 719 -28.48 1.78 -25.79
N ASN A 720 -27.39 2.13 -25.09
CA ASN A 720 -26.79 1.26 -24.08
C ASN A 720 -27.78 0.95 -22.94
N ALA A 721 -28.55 1.94 -22.47
CA ALA A 721 -29.60 1.71 -21.48
C ALA A 721 -30.65 0.71 -21.99
N ALA A 722 -31.22 0.93 -23.17
CA ALA A 722 -32.22 0.04 -23.74
C ALA A 722 -31.69 -1.40 -23.95
N LEU A 723 -30.46 -1.54 -24.46
CA LEU A 723 -29.83 -2.84 -24.68
C LEU A 723 -29.58 -3.58 -23.36
N VAL A 724 -29.02 -2.89 -22.36
CA VAL A 724 -28.72 -3.52 -21.07
C VAL A 724 -30.01 -3.94 -20.36
N LEU A 725 -30.97 -3.04 -20.22
CA LEU A 725 -32.22 -3.34 -19.50
C LEU A 725 -33.02 -4.43 -20.23
N GLY A 726 -33.13 -4.36 -21.56
CA GLY A 726 -33.84 -5.37 -22.34
C GLY A 726 -33.18 -6.75 -22.26
N LEU A 727 -31.86 -6.85 -22.46
CA LEU A 727 -31.16 -8.14 -22.47
C LEU A 727 -31.01 -8.73 -21.07
N VAL A 728 -30.79 -7.90 -20.06
CA VAL A 728 -30.76 -8.37 -18.66
C VAL A 728 -32.13 -8.88 -18.27
N ALA A 729 -33.21 -8.10 -18.44
CA ALA A 729 -34.57 -8.54 -18.11
C ALA A 729 -34.98 -9.82 -18.85
N ALA A 730 -34.60 -9.97 -20.12
CA ALA A 730 -34.89 -11.18 -20.91
C ALA A 730 -34.14 -12.43 -20.41
N LEU A 731 -32.90 -12.28 -19.92
CA LEU A 731 -32.08 -13.41 -19.48
C LEU A 731 -32.17 -13.71 -17.99
N LEU A 732 -32.67 -12.77 -17.19
CA LEU A 732 -32.79 -12.88 -15.74
C LEU A 732 -33.65 -14.07 -15.25
N PRO A 733 -34.73 -14.50 -15.95
CA PRO A 733 -35.45 -15.72 -15.61
C PRO A 733 -34.59 -16.99 -15.60
N TYR A 734 -33.50 -17.02 -16.38
CA TYR A 734 -32.58 -18.17 -16.47
C TYR A 734 -31.46 -18.15 -15.42
N GLY A 735 -31.41 -17.12 -14.56
CA GLY A 735 -30.49 -17.04 -13.43
C GLY A 735 -29.55 -15.83 -13.44
N LEU A 736 -28.82 -15.65 -12.35
CA LEU A 736 -27.95 -14.47 -12.15
C LEU A 736 -26.78 -14.42 -13.14
N THR A 737 -26.21 -15.57 -13.49
CA THR A 737 -25.14 -15.65 -14.49
C THR A 737 -25.64 -15.34 -15.89
N ALA A 738 -26.87 -15.74 -16.23
CA ALA A 738 -27.52 -15.39 -17.49
C ALA A 738 -27.78 -13.87 -17.57
N ALA A 739 -28.19 -13.24 -16.46
CA ALA A 739 -28.31 -11.78 -16.38
C ALA A 739 -26.97 -11.07 -16.59
N ALA A 740 -25.88 -11.55 -15.97
CA ALA A 740 -24.54 -11.03 -16.21
C ALA A 740 -24.08 -11.22 -17.67
N LEU A 741 -24.49 -12.32 -18.32
CA LEU A 741 -24.24 -12.53 -19.74
C LEU A 741 -25.03 -11.52 -20.60
N GLY A 742 -26.30 -11.26 -20.25
CA GLY A 742 -27.10 -10.21 -20.89
C GLY A 742 -26.46 -8.84 -20.81
N TRP A 743 -25.93 -8.48 -19.64
CA TRP A 743 -25.11 -7.28 -19.46
C TRP A 743 -23.91 -7.28 -20.40
N THR A 744 -23.17 -8.39 -20.48
CA THR A 744 -21.97 -8.52 -21.31
C THR A 744 -22.27 -8.37 -22.80
N ILE A 745 -23.33 -9.04 -23.28
CA ILE A 745 -23.78 -8.96 -24.67
C ILE A 745 -24.22 -7.54 -25.00
N ALA A 746 -24.99 -6.90 -24.11
CA ALA A 746 -25.42 -5.52 -24.27
C ALA A 746 -24.23 -4.55 -24.40
N GLN A 747 -23.20 -4.71 -23.55
CA GLN A 747 -21.97 -3.92 -23.64
C GLN A 747 -21.26 -4.12 -24.98
N GLY A 748 -21.21 -5.36 -25.49
CA GLY A 748 -20.62 -5.68 -26.79
C GLY A 748 -21.38 -5.05 -27.96
N LEU A 749 -22.70 -5.15 -27.96
CA LEU A 749 -23.56 -4.52 -28.97
C LEU A 749 -23.46 -2.99 -28.93
N SER A 750 -23.45 -2.40 -27.73
CA SER A 750 -23.20 -0.96 -27.54
C SER A 750 -21.85 -0.55 -28.12
N LEU A 751 -20.80 -1.36 -27.92
CA LEU A 751 -19.47 -1.04 -28.44
C LEU A 751 -19.44 -1.07 -29.97
N LEU A 752 -20.05 -2.10 -30.58
CA LEU A 752 -20.16 -2.20 -32.04
C LEU A 752 -20.94 -1.01 -32.61
N LEU A 753 -22.07 -0.65 -31.99
CA LEU A 753 -22.86 0.51 -32.36
C LEU A 753 -22.03 1.79 -32.24
N GLY A 754 -21.30 1.96 -31.14
CA GLY A 754 -20.43 3.11 -30.89
C GLY A 754 -19.33 3.27 -31.94
N VAL A 755 -18.67 2.16 -32.32
CA VAL A 755 -17.69 2.15 -33.41
C VAL A 755 -18.35 2.53 -34.74
N GLY A 756 -19.54 2.03 -35.04
CA GLY A 756 -20.31 2.40 -36.23
C GLY A 756 -20.65 3.89 -36.27
N VAL A 757 -21.13 4.45 -35.15
CA VAL A 757 -21.44 5.89 -35.00
C VAL A 757 -20.18 6.73 -35.20
N LEU A 758 -19.02 6.29 -34.70
CA LEU A 758 -17.77 6.97 -34.94
C LEU A 758 -17.41 6.97 -36.44
N ILE A 759 -17.43 5.81 -37.10
CA ILE A 759 -17.10 5.67 -38.53
C ILE A 759 -18.00 6.57 -39.40
N ALA A 760 -19.31 6.55 -39.16
CA ALA A 760 -20.27 7.38 -39.88
C ALA A 760 -19.99 8.89 -39.70
N ASN A 761 -19.69 9.33 -38.47
CA ASN A 761 -19.31 10.72 -38.19
C ASN A 761 -17.97 11.11 -38.83
N PHE A 762 -17.01 10.18 -38.94
CA PHE A 762 -15.73 10.41 -39.63
C PHE A 762 -15.85 10.47 -41.16
N ALA A 763 -16.83 9.77 -41.74
CA ALA A 763 -17.13 9.86 -43.17
C ALA A 763 -17.84 11.18 -43.52
N ALA A 764 -18.78 11.61 -42.69
CA ALA A 764 -19.51 12.87 -42.87
C ALA A 764 -18.59 14.11 -42.74
N GLY A 765 -17.62 14.10 -41.82
CA GLY A 765 -16.67 15.21 -41.64
C GLY A 765 -15.74 15.45 -42.85
N ARG A 766 -15.32 14.37 -43.53
CA ARG A 766 -14.51 14.48 -44.77
C ARG A 766 -15.30 15.03 -45.95
N SER A 767 -16.60 14.78 -46.00
CA SER A 767 -17.48 15.25 -47.08
C SER A 767 -17.73 16.77 -46.99
N ALA A 768 -17.77 17.32 -45.77
CA ALA A 768 -17.94 18.75 -45.54
C ALA A 768 -16.66 19.57 -45.83
N GLU A 769 -15.46 19.02 -45.56
CA GLU A 769 -14.19 19.66 -45.91
C GLU A 769 -13.95 19.69 -47.43
N VAL A 770 -14.36 18.65 -48.16
CA VAL A 770 -14.28 18.63 -49.64
C VAL A 770 -15.26 19.63 -50.26
N SER A 771 -16.49 19.75 -49.73
CA SER A 771 -17.47 20.73 -50.24
C SER A 771 -17.13 22.19 -49.92
N ALA A 772 -16.25 22.47 -48.96
CA ALA A 772 -15.78 23.81 -48.63
C ALA A 772 -14.50 24.21 -49.40
N ALA A 773 -13.78 23.24 -49.96
CA ALA A 773 -12.65 23.47 -50.86
C ALA A 773 -13.09 23.76 -52.31
N ASP A 774 -14.33 23.38 -52.67
CA ASP A 774 -14.96 23.62 -53.98
C ASP A 774 -15.90 24.85 -54.03
N ARG A 775 -15.78 25.80 -53.09
CA ARG A 775 -16.54 27.08 -53.11
C ARG A 775 -15.66 28.30 -53.03
#